data_AF-A0A2M8BDB9-F1
#
_entry.id   AF-A0A2M8BDB9-F1
#
_cell.length_a   1.000
_cell.length_b   1.000
_cell.length_c   1.000
_cell.angle_alpha   90.00
_cell.angle_beta   90.00
_cell.angle_gamma   90.00
#
_symmetry.space_group_name_H-M   'P 1'
#
loop_
_entity.id
_entity.type
_entity.pdbx_description
1 polymer ?
#
loop_
_entity_poly.entity_id
_entity_poly.type
_entity_poly.pdbx_seq_one_letter_code
_entity_poly.pdbx_strand_id
1 'polypeptide(L)'
;MKILALLLVLSLFGCGEEDTTEPPLDDAGAAFGFGKADGPAGGFSACELREVLKLVNESTTTVELLEKNIGVHTKAALRLFAHRVGADGVGGTGDDDLFDDLAELDGVEWVGPKALEAFANYARPRCLVDLATRPFIHRGTFASTTGGGWGRNAPEFEATLTVGGVKPRLLYETLKKKDEKGRTVFSRLSKSDIMTAFTYGFAIDEMPWSSDATKAREALPYVVLSIESDRYKPDAEGQQRELSLGTDNFDDIYYDTKDYELFLNGMALRGRSRWDSDTVVRRLLIQAKSASIVDENGIKQAAKIDVRTDSGDRYLATLNDDVRSGTVEWSGSRVPVEAIKSLYDVLDGLSLLKDMQGYFGVLILDPKVYLRSDRRRFHFNFTDTNTIVNFYKNGLERVASSAAIAQAALDSGLVADADRADVEALIAMATGIADGTLLRDRAAARLGALNPPVTEVAVFPQDFGSLKPTSKHELDVHQIVAEEADKLLNDYASALDGVDREITGTSGLKFSETVELYRQFSVSLDKSLGIKTTIKPFRDRYLQFVSQGDTAIQTQIDTFNTFAAEQVTAANKAFVGVAPMTRESWDALGKHLTFEMLKISQRMITNGGTVGQALWFDAARLYYIPRAPKSSWSNFLIDTFDVSYFLTPEEWERIPADQRTPVTELPADAIFHTKVVNEVQIELTEVEAYIARIEELKTQIAAGSTPKLEEYLAGAQFALTESIRTLQVMGELKGPDIISRLKKEGLNVTWGPAAYSKGDTGLRILTDTDSEIQ
;
A
#
# COMPACT_ATOMS: atom_id res chain seq x y z
N MET A 1 44.43 26.88 53.09
CA MET A 1 44.16 26.43 54.49
C MET A 1 43.79 24.94 54.40
N LYS A 2 44.45 23.94 54.96
CA LYS A 2 45.62 23.72 55.85
C LYS A 2 46.09 22.29 55.46
N ILE A 3 47.30 22.04 54.98
CA ILE A 3 48.55 21.68 55.71
C ILE A 3 48.35 20.96 57.06
N LEU A 4 48.63 19.65 57.10
CA LEU A 4 49.39 18.85 58.11
C LEU A 4 49.18 17.36 57.75
N ALA A 5 50.14 16.52 57.34
CA ALA A 5 51.45 16.13 57.90
C ALA A 5 51.37 15.49 59.29
N LEU A 6 51.41 14.14 59.37
CA LEU A 6 52.25 13.42 60.35
C LEU A 6 52.41 11.91 60.06
N LEU A 7 53.68 11.49 60.17
CA LEU A 7 54.35 10.18 60.36
C LEU A 7 53.49 8.93 60.63
N LEU A 8 53.73 7.79 59.95
CA LEU A 8 54.88 6.86 59.99
C LEU A 8 54.96 6.01 61.28
N VAL A 9 54.52 4.73 61.21
CA VAL A 9 55.22 3.58 61.81
C VAL A 9 55.04 2.35 60.92
N LEU A 10 56.19 1.74 60.63
CA LEU A 10 56.48 0.52 59.88
C LEU A 10 56.06 -0.73 60.66
N SER A 11 55.48 -1.73 59.98
CA SER A 11 55.65 -3.14 60.34
C SER A 11 55.54 -4.03 59.11
N LEU A 12 56.65 -4.73 58.87
CA LEU A 12 56.96 -5.71 57.82
C LEU A 12 56.12 -7.00 57.92
N PHE A 13 56.30 -7.86 56.91
CA PHE A 13 55.75 -9.22 56.62
C PHE A 13 54.58 -9.17 55.61
N GLY A 14 54.68 -9.70 54.39
CA GLY A 14 55.73 -10.47 53.72
C GLY A 14 55.39 -10.61 52.23
N CYS A 15 56.43 -10.87 51.42
CA CYS A 15 56.35 -11.05 49.98
C CYS A 15 55.46 -12.22 49.56
N GLY A 16 54.53 -11.97 48.66
CA GLY A 16 54.00 -12.92 47.69
C GLY A 16 54.17 -12.29 46.31
N GLU A 17 55.32 -12.52 45.68
CA GLU A 17 55.58 -12.17 44.30
C GLU A 17 54.83 -13.20 43.45
N GLU A 18 53.59 -12.87 43.10
CA GLU A 18 52.81 -13.66 42.14
C GLU A 18 53.35 -13.31 40.76
N ASP A 19 54.15 -14.24 40.24
CA ASP A 19 54.75 -14.22 38.91
C ASP A 19 53.62 -14.21 37.86
N THR A 20 53.10 -13.02 37.55
CA THR A 20 52.29 -12.81 36.35
C THR A 20 53.22 -12.76 35.16
N THR A 21 53.81 -13.90 34.80
CA THR A 21 54.21 -14.12 33.42
C THR A 21 52.93 -13.99 32.59
N GLU A 22 52.64 -12.80 32.07
CA GLU A 22 51.64 -12.64 31.03
C GLU A 22 52.01 -13.64 29.93
N PRO A 23 51.11 -14.56 29.55
CA PRO A 23 51.38 -15.43 28.42
C PRO A 23 51.73 -14.54 27.22
N PRO A 24 52.69 -14.96 26.37
CA PRO A 24 53.06 -14.20 25.19
C PRO A 24 51.79 -13.81 24.43
N LEU A 25 51.69 -12.53 24.04
CA LEU A 25 50.63 -12.01 23.18
C LEU A 25 50.47 -12.98 22.00
N ASP A 26 49.27 -13.55 21.85
CA ASP A 26 48.93 -14.26 20.62
C ASP A 26 48.92 -13.21 19.50
N ASP A 27 49.80 -13.39 18.51
CA ASP A 27 49.96 -12.43 17.39
C ASP A 27 48.62 -12.21 16.66
N ALA A 28 48.19 -10.95 16.58
CA ALA A 28 47.02 -10.55 15.80
C ALA A 28 47.16 -10.98 14.32
N GLY A 29 46.08 -11.49 13.72
CA GLY A 29 46.07 -12.02 12.34
C GLY A 29 46.42 -13.50 12.25
N ALA A 30 45.93 -14.31 13.19
CA ALA A 30 46.08 -15.76 13.14
C ALA A 30 45.00 -16.36 12.22
N ALA A 31 45.13 -16.09 10.92
CA ALA A 31 44.13 -16.41 9.92
C ALA A 31 43.52 -17.81 10.10
N PHE A 32 42.21 -17.94 9.85
CA PHE A 32 41.44 -19.20 9.71
C PHE A 32 42.00 -20.19 8.65
N GLY A 33 43.20 -19.95 8.11
CA GLY A 33 43.84 -20.71 7.06
C GLY A 33 44.77 -21.83 7.56
N PHE A 34 44.90 -22.84 6.70
CA PHE A 34 45.69 -24.07 6.80
C PHE A 34 47.24 -23.88 6.92
N GLY A 35 47.72 -22.80 7.54
CA GLY A 35 49.12 -22.37 7.50
C GLY A 35 49.89 -22.40 8.82
N LYS A 36 49.22 -22.50 9.98
CA LYS A 36 49.90 -22.60 11.29
C LYS A 36 49.81 -24.02 11.86
N ALA A 37 50.88 -24.46 12.53
CA ALA A 37 51.06 -25.84 13.01
C ALA A 37 50.12 -26.23 14.17
N ASP A 38 49.37 -25.27 14.70
CA ASP A 38 48.42 -25.37 15.81
C ASP A 38 46.95 -25.26 15.37
N GLY A 39 46.67 -25.14 14.06
CA GLY A 39 45.31 -25.23 13.55
C GLY A 39 44.70 -26.61 13.82
N PRO A 40 43.37 -26.72 14.08
CA PRO A 40 42.72 -28.00 14.34
C PRO A 40 42.95 -28.96 13.17
N ALA A 41 43.27 -30.22 13.49
CA ALA A 41 43.78 -31.24 12.58
C ALA A 41 42.84 -31.70 11.43
N GLY A 42 41.77 -30.95 11.14
CA GLY A 42 40.86 -31.18 10.02
C GLY A 42 40.33 -29.91 9.34
N GLY A 43 40.79 -28.72 9.76
CA GLY A 43 40.17 -27.45 9.38
C GLY A 43 38.75 -27.30 9.94
N PHE A 44 38.18 -26.10 9.80
CA PHE A 44 36.76 -25.86 10.10
C PHE A 44 35.93 -26.05 8.85
N SER A 45 34.74 -26.63 8.99
CA SER A 45 33.76 -26.69 7.90
C SER A 45 33.20 -25.29 7.59
N ALA A 46 32.75 -25.06 6.36
CA ALA A 46 32.09 -23.81 5.97
C ALA A 46 30.86 -23.50 6.87
N CYS A 47 30.19 -24.54 7.37
CA CYS A 47 29.11 -24.38 8.33
C CYS A 47 29.62 -23.82 9.66
N GLU A 48 30.65 -24.42 10.25
CA GLU A 48 31.20 -23.97 11.53
C GLU A 48 31.66 -22.53 11.44
N LEU A 49 32.39 -22.17 10.38
CA LEU A 49 32.87 -20.81 10.15
C LEU A 49 31.74 -19.78 10.09
N ARG A 50 30.67 -20.06 9.32
CA ARG A 50 29.49 -19.18 9.26
C ARG A 50 28.76 -19.08 10.60
N GLU A 51 28.62 -20.18 11.33
CA GLU A 51 27.99 -20.18 12.65
C GLU A 51 28.82 -19.45 13.71
N VAL A 52 30.15 -19.43 13.58
CA VAL A 52 31.03 -18.61 14.43
C VAL A 52 30.73 -17.13 14.22
N LEU A 53 30.66 -16.68 12.97
CA LEU A 53 30.41 -15.26 12.70
C LEU A 53 29.03 -14.82 13.18
N LYS A 54 28.00 -15.66 12.96
CA LYS A 54 26.67 -15.43 13.53
C LYS A 54 26.71 -15.35 15.04
N LEU A 55 27.34 -16.34 15.69
CA LEU A 55 27.46 -16.39 17.14
C LEU A 55 28.08 -15.11 17.69
N VAL A 56 29.15 -14.58 17.12
CA VAL A 56 29.77 -13.36 17.66
C VAL A 56 28.90 -12.12 17.47
N ASN A 57 28.11 -12.04 16.39
CA ASN A 57 27.21 -10.93 16.10
C ASN A 57 25.86 -10.99 16.83
N GLU A 58 25.49 -12.15 17.39
CA GLU A 58 24.24 -12.32 18.12
C GLU A 58 24.13 -11.34 19.30
N SER A 59 22.97 -10.69 19.43
CA SER A 59 22.69 -9.79 20.57
C SER A 59 22.74 -10.50 21.92
N THR A 60 22.52 -11.83 21.93
CA THR A 60 22.63 -12.71 23.10
C THR A 60 24.09 -13.06 23.46
N THR A 61 25.05 -12.73 22.60
CA THR A 61 26.47 -12.95 22.86
C THR A 61 27.02 -11.86 23.77
N THR A 62 26.99 -12.19 25.06
CA THR A 62 27.50 -11.36 26.16
C THR A 62 28.95 -11.72 26.48
N VAL A 63 29.65 -10.81 27.16
CA VAL A 63 30.99 -11.10 27.72
C VAL A 63 30.97 -12.38 28.57
N GLU A 64 29.92 -12.59 29.37
CA GLU A 64 29.77 -13.79 30.20
C GLU A 64 29.65 -15.07 29.36
N LEU A 65 28.88 -15.05 28.27
CA LEU A 65 28.76 -16.19 27.36
C LEU A 65 30.11 -16.54 26.72
N LEU A 66 30.81 -15.51 26.22
CA LEU A 66 32.13 -15.66 25.61
C LEU A 66 33.13 -16.29 26.59
N GLU A 67 33.17 -15.81 27.83
CA GLU A 67 34.11 -16.29 28.85
C GLU A 67 33.77 -17.67 29.40
N LYS A 68 32.55 -17.83 29.91
CA LYS A 68 32.20 -18.98 30.76
C LYS A 68 31.72 -20.18 29.96
N ASN A 69 31.08 -19.96 28.82
CA ASN A 69 30.45 -21.02 28.05
C ASN A 69 31.29 -21.39 26.83
N ILE A 70 31.84 -20.40 26.12
CA ILE A 70 32.65 -20.63 24.92
C ILE A 70 34.12 -20.88 25.32
N GLY A 71 34.60 -20.24 26.39
CA GLY A 71 35.98 -20.38 26.86
C GLY A 71 36.95 -19.38 26.22
N VAL A 72 36.44 -18.24 25.76
CA VAL A 72 37.24 -17.13 25.24
C VAL A 72 37.88 -16.37 26.42
N HIS A 73 39.14 -15.97 26.27
CA HIS A 73 39.83 -15.22 27.31
C HIS A 73 39.15 -13.86 27.60
N THR A 74 39.07 -13.45 28.87
CA THR A 74 38.39 -12.21 29.30
C THR A 74 38.77 -10.96 28.50
N LYS A 75 40.07 -10.77 28.22
CA LYS A 75 40.52 -9.63 27.40
C LYS A 75 39.91 -9.65 25.99
N ALA A 76 39.88 -10.82 25.34
CA ALA A 76 39.28 -10.99 24.02
C ALA A 76 37.76 -10.82 24.07
N ALA A 77 37.08 -11.41 25.06
CA ALA A 77 35.64 -11.29 25.24
C ALA A 77 35.19 -9.82 25.40
N LEU A 78 35.92 -9.02 26.20
CA LEU A 78 35.65 -7.60 26.36
C LEU A 78 35.88 -6.80 25.06
N ARG A 79 36.94 -7.12 24.30
CA ARG A 79 37.24 -6.46 23.02
C ARG A 79 36.21 -6.79 21.96
N LEU A 80 35.82 -8.05 21.85
CA LEU A 80 34.77 -8.50 20.92
C LEU A 80 33.43 -7.84 21.22
N PHE A 81 33.05 -7.78 22.50
CA PHE A 81 31.81 -7.13 22.90
C PHE A 81 31.87 -5.64 22.61
N ALA A 82 32.95 -4.96 22.98
CA ALA A 82 33.13 -3.52 22.75
C ALA A 82 33.20 -3.14 21.26
N HIS A 83 33.74 -4.02 20.41
CA HIS A 83 33.67 -3.87 18.96
C HIS A 83 32.22 -3.91 18.51
N ARG A 84 31.52 -5.02 18.80
CA ARG A 84 30.14 -5.25 18.39
C ARG A 84 29.15 -4.14 18.79
N VAL A 85 29.23 -3.66 20.03
CA VAL A 85 28.26 -2.70 20.58
C VAL A 85 28.62 -1.22 20.36
N GLY A 86 29.68 -0.95 19.61
CA GLY A 86 30.06 0.42 19.32
C GLY A 86 30.57 1.24 20.51
N ALA A 87 30.60 2.56 20.32
CA ALA A 87 31.22 3.50 21.25
C ALA A 87 30.36 3.80 22.48
N ASP A 88 29.04 3.66 22.38
CA ASP A 88 28.11 3.93 23.49
C ASP A 88 28.03 2.78 24.50
N GLY A 89 28.54 1.59 24.14
CA GLY A 89 28.59 0.43 25.02
C GLY A 89 27.26 -0.29 25.18
N VAL A 90 26.25 0.06 24.37
CA VAL A 90 24.87 -0.42 24.49
C VAL A 90 24.49 -1.14 23.20
N GLY A 91 24.45 -2.48 23.22
CA GLY A 91 24.06 -3.23 22.03
C GLY A 91 22.63 -2.90 21.55
N GLY A 92 22.44 -2.90 20.23
CA GLY A 92 21.19 -2.57 19.55
C GLY A 92 21.02 -1.09 19.23
N THR A 93 22.11 -0.31 19.27
CA THR A 93 22.13 1.13 18.99
C THR A 93 22.69 1.41 17.60
N GLY A 94 22.63 2.68 17.18
CA GLY A 94 22.98 3.07 15.81
C GLY A 94 24.48 3.06 15.51
N ASP A 95 25.32 2.90 16.54
CA ASP A 95 26.77 2.81 16.45
C ASP A 95 27.31 1.39 16.68
N ASP A 96 26.44 0.38 16.79
CA ASP A 96 26.84 -1.04 16.72
C ASP A 96 27.70 -1.29 15.46
N ASP A 97 28.82 -1.98 15.65
CA ASP A 97 29.80 -2.33 14.61
C ASP A 97 29.88 -3.86 14.54
N LEU A 98 28.89 -4.47 13.86
CA LEU A 98 28.86 -5.93 13.70
C LEU A 98 30.05 -6.39 12.87
N PHE A 99 30.55 -7.59 13.15
CA PHE A 99 31.61 -8.20 12.36
C PHE A 99 31.09 -8.52 10.96
N ASP A 100 31.66 -7.88 9.94
CA ASP A 100 31.34 -8.08 8.53
C ASP A 100 31.83 -9.46 8.05
N ASP A 101 33.04 -9.85 8.48
CA ASP A 101 33.68 -11.10 8.08
C ASP A 101 34.53 -11.75 9.19
N LEU A 102 35.02 -12.95 8.91
CA LEU A 102 35.87 -13.70 9.84
C LEU A 102 37.29 -13.13 9.97
N ALA A 103 37.76 -12.35 9.00
CA ALA A 103 39.07 -11.71 9.05
C ALA A 103 39.05 -10.52 10.00
N GLU A 104 37.95 -9.77 10.04
CA GLU A 104 37.70 -8.73 11.03
C GLU A 104 37.67 -9.32 12.44
N LEU A 105 36.94 -10.43 12.62
CA LEU A 105 36.88 -11.15 13.89
C LEU A 105 38.27 -11.59 14.38
N ASP A 106 39.09 -12.18 13.49
CA ASP A 106 40.50 -12.57 13.78
C ASP A 106 41.42 -11.34 13.99
N GLY A 107 41.02 -10.18 13.49
CA GLY A 107 41.75 -8.92 13.66
C GLY A 107 41.59 -8.29 15.05
N VAL A 108 40.62 -8.74 15.86
CA VAL A 108 40.38 -8.19 17.20
C VAL A 108 41.51 -8.57 18.15
N GLU A 109 42.02 -7.58 18.89
CA GLU A 109 43.09 -7.78 19.88
C GLU A 109 42.73 -8.93 20.85
N TRP A 110 43.65 -9.88 21.03
CA TRP A 110 43.52 -11.10 21.85
C TRP A 110 42.64 -12.22 21.26
N VAL A 111 42.10 -12.06 20.05
CA VAL A 111 41.50 -13.17 19.30
C VAL A 111 42.61 -13.90 18.55
N GLY A 112 42.90 -15.12 18.99
CA GLY A 112 43.90 -16.00 18.38
C GLY A 112 43.35 -17.40 18.10
N PRO A 113 44.18 -18.36 17.63
CA PRO A 113 43.73 -19.69 17.21
C PRO A 113 42.87 -20.42 18.23
N LYS A 114 43.19 -20.28 19.52
CA LYS A 114 42.43 -20.89 20.62
C LYS A 114 41.03 -20.29 20.76
N ALA A 115 40.87 -18.98 20.59
CA ALA A 115 39.57 -18.33 20.61
C ALA A 115 38.73 -18.78 19.40
N LEU A 116 39.34 -18.84 18.22
CA LEU A 116 38.68 -19.31 16.99
C LEU A 116 38.27 -20.80 17.09
N GLU A 117 39.13 -21.65 17.65
CA GLU A 117 38.80 -23.05 17.92
C GLU A 117 37.68 -23.19 18.96
N ALA A 118 37.70 -22.36 20.02
CA ALA A 118 36.64 -22.32 21.02
C ALA A 118 35.29 -21.93 20.39
N PHE A 119 35.28 -20.89 19.55
CA PHE A 119 34.09 -20.49 18.79
C PHE A 119 33.59 -21.63 17.91
N ALA A 120 34.46 -22.23 17.10
CA ALA A 120 34.07 -23.28 16.18
C ALA A 120 33.57 -24.53 16.91
N ASN A 121 34.18 -24.91 18.03
CA ASN A 121 33.72 -26.03 18.86
C ASN A 121 32.35 -25.74 19.49
N TYR A 122 32.11 -24.51 19.92
CA TYR A 122 30.80 -24.08 20.43
C TYR A 122 29.74 -24.00 19.34
N ALA A 123 30.13 -23.60 18.12
CA ALA A 123 29.26 -23.50 16.95
C ALA A 123 29.00 -24.87 16.28
N ARG A 124 29.89 -25.86 16.43
CA ARG A 124 29.78 -27.18 15.78
C ARG A 124 28.43 -27.88 16.00
N PRO A 125 27.85 -27.92 17.21
CA PRO A 125 26.51 -28.48 17.40
C PRO A 125 25.43 -27.81 16.54
N ARG A 126 25.57 -26.51 16.23
CA ARG A 126 24.66 -25.77 15.33
C ARG A 126 24.77 -26.22 13.86
N CYS A 127 25.80 -27.01 13.53
CA CYS A 127 26.03 -27.61 12.22
C CYS A 127 25.56 -29.05 12.11
N LEU A 128 25.36 -29.74 13.23
CA LEU A 128 24.86 -31.10 13.25
C LEU A 128 23.33 -31.07 13.20
N VAL A 129 22.76 -31.54 12.11
CA VAL A 129 21.32 -31.79 12.03
C VAL A 129 21.03 -33.12 12.69
N ASP A 130 20.23 -33.13 13.76
CA ASP A 130 19.65 -34.34 14.35
C ASP A 130 18.13 -34.36 14.07
N LEU A 131 17.67 -35.27 13.20
CA LEU A 131 16.24 -35.37 12.86
C LEU A 131 15.40 -35.97 14.00
N ALA A 132 16.01 -36.58 15.01
CA ALA A 132 15.28 -37.13 16.17
C ALA A 132 14.79 -36.03 17.11
N THR A 133 15.43 -34.86 17.11
CA THR A 133 15.16 -33.78 18.08
C THR A 133 14.49 -32.56 17.46
N ARG A 134 14.19 -32.56 16.16
CA ARG A 134 13.54 -31.42 15.49
C ARG A 134 12.54 -31.86 14.43
N PRO A 135 11.52 -31.02 14.14
CA PRO A 135 10.64 -31.25 13.00
C PRO A 135 11.39 -31.17 11.67
N PHE A 136 10.99 -32.03 10.73
CA PHE A 136 11.46 -32.05 9.35
C PHE A 136 10.36 -32.57 8.42
N ILE A 137 10.57 -32.38 7.12
CA ILE A 137 9.69 -32.86 6.05
C ILE A 137 10.49 -33.85 5.22
N HIS A 138 9.85 -34.92 4.75
CA HIS A 138 10.47 -35.90 3.86
C HIS A 138 9.44 -36.45 2.87
N ARG A 139 9.86 -37.28 1.92
CA ARG A 139 8.97 -37.84 0.89
C ARG A 139 7.71 -38.53 1.43
N GLY A 140 7.79 -39.11 2.63
CA GLY A 140 6.66 -39.79 3.28
C GLY A 140 5.66 -38.85 3.95
N THR A 141 6.04 -37.60 4.26
CA THR A 141 5.16 -36.59 4.87
C THR A 141 3.89 -36.36 4.02
N PHE A 142 4.02 -36.47 2.69
CA PHE A 142 2.94 -36.21 1.73
C PHE A 142 2.31 -37.48 1.13
N ALA A 143 2.57 -38.66 1.72
CA ALA A 143 2.06 -39.92 1.18
C ALA A 143 0.53 -40.09 1.29
N SER A 144 -0.15 -39.33 2.15
CA SER A 144 -1.62 -39.32 2.26
C SER A 144 -2.26 -38.32 1.29
N THR A 145 -3.30 -38.75 0.57
CA THR A 145 -3.94 -38.00 -0.53
C THR A 145 -5.00 -36.97 -0.11
N THR A 146 -5.17 -36.69 1.18
CA THR A 146 -6.11 -35.66 1.66
C THR A 146 -5.37 -34.57 2.43
N GLY A 147 -5.00 -33.50 1.72
CA GLY A 147 -4.56 -32.26 2.35
C GLY A 147 -5.72 -31.63 3.11
N GLY A 148 -5.47 -31.14 4.32
CA GLY A 148 -6.46 -30.37 5.08
C GLY A 148 -6.51 -28.91 4.66
N GLY A 149 -7.69 -28.31 4.79
CA GLY A 149 -7.91 -26.89 4.54
C GLY A 149 -8.33 -26.55 3.11
N TRP A 150 -8.46 -25.25 2.84
CA TRP A 150 -8.98 -24.72 1.58
C TRP A 150 -7.84 -24.15 0.75
N GLY A 151 -7.29 -24.97 -0.14
CA GLY A 151 -6.31 -24.53 -1.13
C GLY A 151 -6.90 -23.49 -2.08
N ARG A 152 -6.22 -22.36 -2.23
CA ARG A 152 -6.47 -21.39 -3.30
C ARG A 152 -5.18 -21.28 -4.09
N ASN A 153 -5.24 -21.61 -5.37
CA ASN A 153 -4.14 -21.38 -6.29
C ASN A 153 -4.61 -20.33 -7.30
N ALA A 154 -4.22 -19.08 -7.06
CA ALA A 154 -4.55 -17.98 -7.95
C ALA A 154 -3.32 -17.08 -8.13
N PRO A 155 -3.03 -16.65 -9.35
CA PRO A 155 -2.08 -15.58 -9.59
C PRO A 155 -2.58 -14.29 -8.93
N GLU A 156 -1.67 -13.62 -8.24
CA GLU A 156 -1.88 -12.36 -7.55
C GLU A 156 -1.25 -11.24 -8.39
N PHE A 157 -2.01 -10.20 -8.73
CA PHE A 157 -1.48 -8.94 -9.28
C PHE A 157 -1.63 -7.82 -8.27
N GLU A 158 -0.53 -7.14 -7.99
CA GLU A 158 -0.45 -6.14 -6.92
C GLU A 158 0.54 -5.03 -7.29
N ALA A 159 0.09 -3.78 -7.32
CA ALA A 159 1.03 -2.65 -7.33
C ALA A 159 1.61 -2.48 -5.92
N THR A 160 2.93 -2.62 -5.81
CA THR A 160 3.68 -2.56 -4.55
C THR A 160 4.59 -1.34 -4.56
N LEU A 161 4.19 -0.29 -3.85
CA LEU A 161 4.98 0.95 -3.71
C LEU A 161 5.45 1.11 -2.27
N THR A 162 6.61 1.74 -2.07
CA THR A 162 7.25 1.85 -0.77
C THR A 162 7.92 3.20 -0.56
N VAL A 163 8.17 3.54 0.71
CA VAL A 163 8.97 4.69 1.11
C VAL A 163 10.45 4.32 1.01
N GLY A 164 11.21 5.08 0.22
CA GLY A 164 12.66 4.92 0.07
C GLY A 164 13.46 6.11 0.60
N GLY A 165 14.79 5.98 0.61
CA GLY A 165 15.71 7.08 0.93
C GLY A 165 15.86 7.42 2.42
N VAL A 166 15.35 6.57 3.33
CA VAL A 166 15.40 6.78 4.78
C VAL A 166 15.96 5.56 5.50
N LYS A 167 16.76 5.80 6.55
CA LYS A 167 17.27 4.73 7.40
C LYS A 167 16.09 4.02 8.11
N PRO A 168 16.06 2.67 8.15
CA PRO A 168 14.94 1.93 8.71
C PRO A 168 14.57 2.32 10.15
N ARG A 169 15.57 2.49 11.01
CA ARG A 169 15.36 2.90 12.42
C ARG A 169 14.74 4.30 12.56
N LEU A 170 15.24 5.26 11.79
CA LEU A 170 14.68 6.62 11.79
C LEU A 170 13.23 6.66 11.30
N LEU A 171 12.91 5.80 10.31
CA LEU A 171 11.54 5.63 9.84
C LEU A 171 10.64 5.06 10.94
N TYR A 172 11.07 4.01 11.66
CA TYR A 172 10.35 3.46 12.82
C TYR A 172 9.98 4.53 13.82
N GLU A 173 10.99 5.24 14.34
CA GLU A 173 10.82 6.26 15.38
C GLU A 173 9.87 7.37 14.94
N THR A 174 10.00 7.80 13.67
CA THR A 174 9.13 8.83 13.11
C THR A 174 7.69 8.37 13.00
N LEU A 175 7.45 7.14 12.52
CA LEU A 175 6.09 6.60 12.35
C LEU A 175 5.33 6.48 13.67
N LYS A 176 6.05 6.32 14.79
CA LYS A 176 5.50 6.21 16.15
C LYS A 176 5.20 7.55 16.81
N LYS A 177 5.76 8.67 16.33
CA LYS A 177 5.47 10.01 16.88
C LYS A 177 3.98 10.29 16.90
N LYS A 178 3.47 10.77 18.03
CA LYS A 178 2.06 11.13 18.23
C LYS A 178 1.86 12.64 18.10
N ASP A 179 0.74 13.04 17.50
CA ASP A 179 0.29 14.42 17.56
C ASP A 179 -0.40 14.74 18.91
N GLU A 180 -0.85 15.97 19.08
CA GLU A 180 -1.60 16.43 20.27
C GLU A 180 -2.89 15.64 20.52
N LYS A 181 -3.43 14.96 19.50
CA LYS A 181 -4.62 14.10 19.59
C LYS A 181 -4.26 12.62 19.83
N GLY A 182 -2.99 12.32 20.07
CA GLY A 182 -2.50 10.96 20.33
C GLY A 182 -2.39 10.07 19.08
N ARG A 183 -2.61 10.61 17.87
CA ARG A 183 -2.56 9.85 16.61
C ARG A 183 -1.12 9.71 16.15
N THR A 184 -0.71 8.51 15.78
CA THR A 184 0.63 8.27 15.24
C THR A 184 0.79 8.86 13.83
N VAL A 185 2.03 9.17 13.42
CA VAL A 185 2.34 9.56 12.04
C VAL A 185 1.83 8.49 11.06
N PHE A 186 2.04 7.19 11.35
CA PHE A 186 1.52 6.10 10.52
C PHE A 186 -0.01 6.15 10.35
N SER A 187 -0.77 6.35 11.44
CA SER A 187 -2.23 6.46 11.37
C SER A 187 -2.71 7.65 10.54
N ARG A 188 -1.92 8.72 10.45
CA ARG A 188 -2.23 9.87 9.59
C ARG A 188 -1.83 9.59 8.14
N LEU A 189 -0.69 8.94 7.90
CA LEU A 189 -0.22 8.61 6.55
C LEU A 189 -1.12 7.62 5.83
N SER A 190 -1.69 6.65 6.55
CA SER A 190 -2.54 5.62 5.95
C SER A 190 -3.88 6.14 5.43
N LYS A 191 -4.32 7.32 5.87
CA LYS A 191 -5.51 8.02 5.37
C LYS A 191 -5.12 8.98 4.24
N SER A 192 -5.26 8.50 3.01
CA SER A 192 -4.97 9.26 1.80
C SER A 192 -6.24 9.92 1.26
N ASP A 193 -6.39 11.23 1.44
CA ASP A 193 -7.60 11.97 1.08
C ASP A 193 -7.92 11.88 -0.41
N ILE A 194 -6.90 11.79 -1.27
CA ILE A 194 -7.10 11.66 -2.72
C ILE A 194 -7.87 10.39 -3.11
N MET A 195 -7.86 9.34 -2.28
CA MET A 195 -8.64 8.11 -2.54
C MET A 195 -10.14 8.35 -2.45
N THR A 196 -10.59 9.41 -1.76
CA THR A 196 -12.01 9.81 -1.71
C THR A 196 -12.55 10.28 -3.06
N ALA A 197 -11.67 10.53 -4.04
CA ALA A 197 -12.07 10.82 -5.42
C ALA A 197 -12.90 9.69 -6.05
N PHE A 198 -12.70 8.45 -5.61
CA PHE A 198 -13.36 7.26 -6.14
C PHE A 198 -14.60 6.90 -5.32
N THR A 199 -15.59 7.78 -5.35
CA THR A 199 -16.84 7.68 -4.56
C THR A 199 -18.07 7.68 -5.45
N TYR A 200 -17.97 7.09 -6.65
CA TYR A 200 -19.06 7.06 -7.62
C TYR A 200 -20.35 6.41 -7.11
N GLY A 201 -20.28 5.50 -6.12
CA GLY A 201 -21.44 4.91 -5.46
C GLY A 201 -22.16 5.84 -4.48
N PHE A 202 -21.72 7.10 -4.35
CA PHE A 202 -22.32 8.10 -3.45
C PHE A 202 -23.06 9.18 -4.23
N ALA A 203 -23.85 9.99 -3.53
CA ALA A 203 -24.55 11.11 -4.13
C ALA A 203 -23.54 12.08 -4.76
N ILE A 204 -23.85 12.59 -5.95
CA ILE A 204 -22.93 13.44 -6.72
C ILE A 204 -22.49 14.69 -5.95
N ASP A 205 -23.38 15.23 -5.12
CA ASP A 205 -23.13 16.40 -4.28
C ASP A 205 -22.30 16.08 -3.01
N GLU A 206 -21.97 14.82 -2.76
CA GLU A 206 -21.16 14.35 -1.62
C GLU A 206 -19.77 13.86 -2.04
N MET A 207 -19.51 13.82 -3.35
CA MET A 207 -18.23 13.40 -3.92
C MET A 207 -17.23 14.57 -3.94
N PRO A 208 -15.94 14.34 -3.72
CA PRO A 208 -14.93 15.39 -3.88
C PRO A 208 -14.80 15.84 -5.34
N TRP A 209 -15.01 17.13 -5.58
CA TRP A 209 -14.86 17.79 -6.88
C TRP A 209 -13.70 18.79 -6.89
N SER A 210 -12.65 18.59 -6.08
CA SER A 210 -11.42 19.39 -6.20
C SER A 210 -10.72 19.09 -7.53
N SER A 211 -9.81 19.96 -7.95
CA SER A 211 -9.02 19.72 -9.17
C SER A 211 -8.24 18.40 -9.09
N ASP A 212 -7.66 18.07 -7.94
CA ASP A 212 -6.89 16.84 -7.78
C ASP A 212 -7.78 15.60 -7.82
N ALA A 213 -8.98 15.66 -7.21
CA ALA A 213 -9.92 14.55 -7.26
C ALA A 213 -10.43 14.29 -8.69
N THR A 214 -10.64 15.34 -9.49
CA THR A 214 -10.98 15.19 -10.90
C THR A 214 -9.83 14.56 -11.69
N LYS A 215 -8.61 15.06 -11.55
CA LYS A 215 -7.42 14.49 -12.20
C LYS A 215 -7.19 13.02 -11.83
N ALA A 216 -7.44 12.65 -10.57
CA ALA A 216 -7.34 11.26 -10.12
C ALA A 216 -8.35 10.35 -10.83
N ARG A 217 -9.57 10.83 -11.11
CA ARG A 217 -10.56 10.09 -11.90
C ARG A 217 -10.19 10.01 -13.38
N GLU A 218 -9.69 11.10 -13.96
CA GLU A 218 -9.23 11.14 -15.36
C GLU A 218 -8.04 10.21 -15.62
N ALA A 219 -7.20 9.97 -14.61
CA ALA A 219 -6.10 9.01 -14.70
C ALA A 219 -6.57 7.55 -14.87
N LEU A 220 -7.86 7.26 -14.63
CA LEU A 220 -8.48 5.95 -14.79
C LEU A 220 -9.66 6.00 -15.79
N PRO A 221 -9.40 6.22 -17.09
CA PRO A 221 -10.47 6.43 -18.08
C PRO A 221 -11.36 5.20 -18.29
N TYR A 222 -10.87 4.00 -17.97
CA TYR A 222 -11.55 2.74 -18.25
C TYR A 222 -12.16 2.07 -17.02
N VAL A 223 -11.59 2.27 -15.84
CA VAL A 223 -11.98 1.55 -14.61
C VAL A 223 -12.58 2.53 -13.60
N VAL A 224 -13.89 2.46 -13.42
CA VAL A 224 -14.63 3.36 -12.51
C VAL A 224 -14.87 2.67 -11.17
N LEU A 225 -14.18 3.16 -10.15
CA LEU A 225 -14.16 2.59 -8.81
C LEU A 225 -15.06 3.37 -7.84
N SER A 226 -15.66 2.64 -6.90
CA SER A 226 -16.28 3.23 -5.72
C SER A 226 -15.74 2.59 -4.47
N ILE A 227 -15.35 3.41 -3.48
CA ILE A 227 -15.07 2.95 -2.12
C ILE A 227 -16.26 2.15 -1.60
N GLU A 228 -16.00 1.04 -0.91
CA GLU A 228 -17.04 0.23 -0.26
C GLU A 228 -17.89 1.11 0.68
N SER A 229 -19.22 0.95 0.60
CA SER A 229 -20.16 1.92 1.18
C SER A 229 -20.03 2.13 2.69
N ASP A 230 -19.52 1.13 3.43
CA ASP A 230 -19.35 1.17 4.87
C ASP A 230 -18.03 1.83 5.32
N ARG A 231 -17.15 2.20 4.39
CA ARG A 231 -15.88 2.87 4.66
C ARG A 231 -15.86 4.36 4.41
N TYR A 232 -16.84 4.92 3.70
CA TYR A 232 -16.89 6.37 3.48
C TYR A 232 -18.14 6.95 4.14
N LYS A 233 -18.10 7.03 5.46
CA LYS A 233 -19.24 7.37 6.32
C LYS A 233 -19.16 8.83 6.76
N PRO A 234 -20.31 9.47 7.05
CA PRO A 234 -20.30 10.73 7.78
C PRO A 234 -19.54 10.57 9.11
N ASP A 235 -18.83 11.62 9.51
CA ASP A 235 -18.22 11.80 10.82
C ASP A 235 -19.28 11.78 11.93
N ALA A 236 -18.85 11.85 13.19
CA ALA A 236 -19.76 11.77 14.33
C ALA A 236 -20.79 12.90 14.34
N GLU A 237 -20.42 14.06 13.81
CA GLU A 237 -21.24 15.25 13.67
C GLU A 237 -22.16 15.22 12.44
N GLY A 238 -21.99 14.25 11.54
CA GLY A 238 -22.70 14.15 10.28
C GLY A 238 -22.40 15.29 9.30
N GLN A 239 -21.25 15.95 9.46
CA GLN A 239 -20.85 17.13 8.70
C GLN A 239 -19.84 16.84 7.61
N GLN A 240 -19.03 15.79 7.69
CA GLN A 240 -18.09 15.43 6.64
C GLN A 240 -18.04 13.94 6.45
N ARG A 241 -17.83 13.47 5.22
CA ARG A 241 -17.55 12.04 5.02
C ARG A 241 -16.07 11.78 5.23
N GLU A 242 -15.77 10.77 6.03
CA GLU A 242 -14.40 10.32 6.29
C GLU A 242 -14.19 8.91 5.76
N LEU A 243 -12.98 8.68 5.25
CA LEU A 243 -12.49 7.33 4.98
C LEU A 243 -12.14 6.63 6.30
N SER A 244 -12.91 5.61 6.62
CA SER A 244 -12.63 4.61 7.64
C SER A 244 -11.76 3.51 7.05
N LEU A 245 -10.80 3.02 7.84
CA LEU A 245 -9.88 1.96 7.44
C LEU A 245 -10.12 0.76 8.34
N GLY A 246 -10.26 -0.41 7.73
CA GLY A 246 -10.11 -1.68 8.44
C GLY A 246 -8.67 -1.82 8.94
N THR A 247 -8.51 -2.41 10.11
CA THR A 247 -7.21 -2.61 10.76
C THR A 247 -6.96 -4.08 10.91
N ASP A 248 -5.81 -4.55 10.44
CA ASP A 248 -5.33 -5.90 10.69
C ASP A 248 -3.94 -5.84 11.28
N ASN A 249 -3.72 -6.56 12.38
CA ASN A 249 -2.38 -6.78 12.91
C ASN A 249 -1.94 -8.21 12.60
N PHE A 250 -0.72 -8.36 12.11
CA PHE A 250 -0.14 -9.65 11.77
C PHE A 250 1.20 -9.83 12.46
N ASP A 251 1.47 -11.05 12.89
CA ASP A 251 2.84 -11.54 13.05
C ASP A 251 3.06 -12.66 12.02
N ASP A 252 4.01 -12.44 11.12
CA ASP A 252 4.48 -13.38 10.11
C ASP A 252 5.84 -13.95 10.55
N ILE A 253 6.02 -15.25 10.31
CA ILE A 253 7.32 -15.94 10.41
C ILE A 253 7.64 -16.44 9.01
N TYR A 254 8.73 -15.98 8.43
CA TYR A 254 9.24 -16.49 7.17
C TYR A 254 10.23 -17.62 7.43
N TYR A 255 10.05 -18.71 6.69
CA TYR A 255 10.83 -19.93 6.82
C TYR A 255 11.66 -20.13 5.58
N ASP A 256 12.87 -20.63 5.79
CA ASP A 256 13.74 -21.09 4.72
C ASP A 256 14.62 -22.23 5.21
N THR A 257 15.38 -22.84 4.30
CA THR A 257 16.47 -23.75 4.67
C THR A 257 17.61 -22.95 5.29
N LYS A 258 18.58 -23.65 5.89
CA LYS A 258 19.78 -23.02 6.43
C LYS A 258 20.46 -22.11 5.40
N ASP A 259 20.49 -22.53 4.14
CA ASP A 259 21.18 -21.90 3.01
C ASP A 259 20.25 -21.09 2.10
N TYR A 260 19.04 -20.72 2.56
CA TYR A 260 18.08 -19.88 1.81
C TYR A 260 17.63 -20.46 0.45
N GLU A 261 17.56 -21.79 0.35
CA GLU A 261 17.23 -22.49 -0.89
C GLU A 261 15.83 -22.11 -1.43
N LEU A 262 14.86 -21.80 -0.57
CA LEU A 262 13.56 -21.33 -1.04
C LEU A 262 13.70 -19.96 -1.70
N PHE A 263 14.26 -18.99 -0.98
CA PHE A 263 14.43 -17.62 -1.47
C PHE A 263 15.26 -17.56 -2.75
N LEU A 264 16.39 -18.27 -2.82
CA LEU A 264 17.27 -18.31 -3.99
C LEU A 264 16.60 -18.92 -5.23
N ASN A 265 15.55 -19.72 -5.04
CA ASN A 265 14.76 -20.31 -6.11
C ASN A 265 13.41 -19.58 -6.31
N GLY A 266 13.29 -18.32 -5.86
CA GLY A 266 12.12 -17.48 -6.10
C GLY A 266 10.87 -17.93 -5.34
N MET A 267 11.06 -18.59 -4.20
CA MET A 267 10.00 -19.09 -3.33
C MET A 267 10.03 -18.43 -1.96
N ALA A 268 8.87 -18.26 -1.35
CA ALA A 268 8.75 -17.79 0.02
C ALA A 268 7.70 -18.63 0.78
N LEU A 269 8.05 -19.07 1.99
CA LEU A 269 7.15 -19.78 2.89
C LEU A 269 6.95 -18.95 4.15
N ARG A 270 5.70 -18.79 4.58
CA ARG A 270 5.40 -18.15 5.85
C ARG A 270 4.28 -18.81 6.63
N GLY A 271 4.42 -18.74 7.94
CA GLY A 271 3.32 -18.91 8.91
C GLY A 271 2.87 -17.53 9.38
N ARG A 272 1.56 -17.29 9.39
CA ARG A 272 0.95 -16.01 9.77
C ARG A 272 -0.01 -16.22 10.92
N SER A 273 0.06 -15.35 11.90
CA SER A 273 -1.01 -15.11 12.88
C SER A 273 -1.68 -13.78 12.59
N ARG A 274 -3.02 -13.76 12.55
CA ARG A 274 -3.82 -12.54 12.42
C ARG A 274 -4.58 -12.30 13.71
N TRP A 275 -4.38 -11.12 14.27
CA TRP A 275 -4.97 -10.70 15.52
C TRP A 275 -6.21 -9.84 15.27
N ASP A 276 -7.31 -10.14 15.97
CA ASP A 276 -8.51 -9.27 16.01
C ASP A 276 -8.47 -8.34 17.23
N SER A 277 -7.73 -8.72 18.27
CA SER A 277 -7.44 -7.89 19.44
C SER A 277 -6.11 -8.31 20.08
N ASP A 278 -5.76 -7.64 21.16
CA ASP A 278 -4.56 -7.80 21.98
C ASP A 278 -4.31 -9.24 22.43
N THR A 279 -5.38 -10.02 22.62
CA THR A 279 -5.32 -11.38 23.17
C THR A 279 -6.03 -12.41 22.30
N VAL A 280 -6.53 -12.04 21.13
CA VAL A 280 -7.34 -12.93 20.28
C VAL A 280 -6.72 -13.03 18.89
N VAL A 281 -6.19 -14.22 18.60
CA VAL A 281 -5.76 -14.63 17.26
C VAL A 281 -6.95 -15.25 16.55
N ARG A 282 -7.54 -14.47 15.66
CA ARG A 282 -8.67 -14.92 14.83
C ARG A 282 -8.26 -16.04 13.89
N ARG A 283 -7.13 -15.87 13.20
CA ARG A 283 -6.79 -16.73 12.06
C ARG A 283 -5.31 -17.05 12.02
N LEU A 284 -5.00 -18.31 11.72
CA LEU A 284 -3.68 -18.74 11.28
C LEU A 284 -3.69 -19.07 9.79
N LEU A 285 -2.55 -18.87 9.14
CA LEU A 285 -2.36 -19.17 7.73
C LEU A 285 -0.93 -19.67 7.50
N ILE A 286 -0.80 -20.75 6.74
CA ILE A 286 0.47 -21.19 6.17
C ILE A 286 0.39 -20.94 4.67
N GLN A 287 1.34 -20.18 4.13
CA GLN A 287 1.32 -19.76 2.74
C GLN A 287 2.67 -19.88 2.08
N ALA A 288 2.63 -20.44 0.88
CA ALA A 288 3.71 -20.46 -0.06
C ALA A 288 3.44 -19.44 -1.17
N LYS A 289 4.49 -18.76 -1.59
CA LYS A 289 4.53 -17.99 -2.83
C LYS A 289 5.67 -18.50 -3.70
N SER A 290 5.44 -18.55 -5.00
CA SER A 290 6.46 -18.87 -6.00
C SER A 290 6.37 -17.90 -7.16
N ALA A 291 7.50 -17.74 -7.87
CA ALA A 291 7.63 -16.80 -8.99
C ALA A 291 7.18 -15.37 -8.61
N SER A 292 7.47 -14.95 -7.37
CA SER A 292 7.17 -13.60 -6.88
C SER A 292 8.15 -12.62 -7.51
N ILE A 293 7.71 -11.93 -8.56
CA ILE A 293 8.52 -10.94 -9.28
C ILE A 293 7.81 -9.61 -9.16
N VAL A 294 8.54 -8.56 -8.80
CA VAL A 294 8.09 -7.17 -8.89
C VAL A 294 8.81 -6.54 -10.08
N ASP A 295 8.05 -6.04 -11.04
CA ASP A 295 8.62 -5.37 -12.21
C ASP A 295 9.04 -3.93 -11.91
N GLU A 296 9.59 -3.25 -12.92
CA GLU A 296 10.04 -1.86 -12.82
C GLU A 296 8.92 -0.85 -12.53
N ASN A 297 7.66 -1.21 -12.79
CA ASN A 297 6.47 -0.40 -12.48
C ASN A 297 5.91 -0.71 -11.09
N GLY A 298 6.55 -1.62 -10.34
CA GLY A 298 6.06 -2.07 -9.04
C GLY A 298 4.93 -3.07 -9.13
N ILE A 299 4.62 -3.61 -10.32
CA ILE A 299 3.62 -4.66 -10.45
C ILE A 299 4.24 -5.97 -10.03
N LYS A 300 3.69 -6.51 -8.96
CA LYS A 300 4.02 -7.82 -8.44
C LYS A 300 3.08 -8.85 -9.04
N GLN A 301 3.67 -9.90 -9.60
CA GLN A 301 2.99 -11.13 -9.97
C GLN A 301 3.51 -12.26 -9.09
N ALA A 302 2.63 -13.04 -8.48
CA ALA A 302 3.02 -14.20 -7.70
C ALA A 302 1.99 -15.33 -7.82
N ALA A 303 2.45 -16.58 -7.91
CA ALA A 303 1.61 -17.73 -7.62
C ALA A 303 1.52 -17.90 -6.11
N LYS A 304 0.31 -18.07 -5.59
CA LYS A 304 0.04 -18.08 -4.15
C LYS A 304 -0.80 -19.30 -3.81
N ILE A 305 -0.34 -20.06 -2.82
CA ILE A 305 -1.07 -21.18 -2.23
C ILE A 305 -1.12 -20.98 -0.72
N ASP A 306 -2.32 -20.99 -0.13
CA ASP A 306 -2.50 -20.87 1.32
C ASP A 306 -3.45 -21.91 1.90
N VAL A 307 -3.12 -22.35 3.12
CA VAL A 307 -3.97 -23.16 4.01
C VAL A 307 -4.23 -22.33 5.25
N ARG A 308 -5.48 -22.26 5.73
CA ARG A 308 -5.86 -21.41 6.87
C ARG A 308 -6.88 -22.04 7.80
N THR A 309 -6.91 -21.56 9.05
CA THR A 309 -7.93 -21.87 10.07
C THR A 309 -8.39 -20.59 10.76
N ASP A 310 -9.70 -20.47 11.04
CA ASP A 310 -10.29 -19.36 11.81
C ASP A 310 -10.40 -19.69 13.32
N SER A 311 -9.70 -20.74 13.78
CA SER A 311 -9.56 -21.09 15.21
C SER A 311 -8.15 -20.79 15.71
N GLY A 312 -7.69 -19.56 15.51
CA GLY A 312 -6.27 -19.24 15.65
C GLY A 312 -5.70 -19.45 17.05
N ASP A 313 -6.42 -19.04 18.10
CA ASP A 313 -6.01 -19.22 19.50
C ASP A 313 -5.71 -20.68 19.86
N ARG A 314 -6.43 -21.64 19.25
CA ARG A 314 -6.27 -23.07 19.54
C ARG A 314 -4.93 -23.62 19.06
N TYR A 315 -4.38 -23.06 17.99
CA TYR A 315 -3.24 -23.65 17.26
C TYR A 315 -2.03 -22.71 17.19
N LEU A 316 -2.09 -21.52 17.81
CA LEU A 316 -1.00 -20.54 17.74
C LEU A 316 0.32 -21.13 18.24
N ALA A 317 0.27 -21.87 19.36
CA ALA A 317 1.45 -22.49 19.97
C ALA A 317 2.11 -23.57 19.09
N THR A 318 1.35 -24.20 18.18
CA THR A 318 1.88 -25.26 17.31
C THR A 318 2.27 -24.76 15.93
N LEU A 319 1.96 -23.51 15.57
CA LEU A 319 2.14 -22.99 14.20
C LEU A 319 3.57 -23.19 13.68
N ASN A 320 4.58 -22.90 14.51
CA ASN A 320 5.98 -23.04 14.12
C ASN A 320 6.35 -24.50 13.79
N ASP A 321 5.96 -25.44 14.66
CA ASP A 321 6.22 -26.86 14.46
C ASP A 321 5.38 -27.45 13.33
N ASP A 322 4.16 -26.97 13.14
CA ASP A 322 3.28 -27.39 12.05
C ASP A 322 3.88 -27.00 10.68
N VAL A 323 4.44 -25.78 10.55
CA VAL A 323 5.18 -25.39 9.33
C VAL A 323 6.40 -26.28 9.12
N ARG A 324 7.23 -26.46 10.15
CA ARG A 324 8.50 -27.20 10.03
C ARG A 324 8.32 -28.71 9.82
N SER A 325 7.16 -29.26 10.19
CA SER A 325 6.79 -30.66 9.95
C SER A 325 5.93 -30.88 8.70
N GLY A 326 5.53 -29.82 8.00
CA GLY A 326 4.72 -29.89 6.78
C GLY A 326 3.29 -30.40 6.97
N THR A 327 2.81 -30.51 8.21
CA THR A 327 1.50 -31.07 8.55
C THR A 327 0.84 -30.26 9.67
N VAL A 328 -0.49 -30.15 9.66
CA VAL A 328 -1.29 -29.41 10.64
C VAL A 328 -2.36 -30.31 11.25
N GLU A 329 -2.82 -30.02 12.48
CA GLU A 329 -3.94 -30.73 13.12
C GLU A 329 -5.26 -29.93 13.11
N TRP A 330 -5.38 -28.94 12.23
CA TRP A 330 -6.50 -27.97 12.28
C TRP A 330 -7.88 -28.61 12.07
N SER A 331 -7.93 -29.76 11.39
CA SER A 331 -9.14 -30.56 11.15
C SER A 331 -9.37 -31.68 12.17
N GLY A 332 -8.63 -31.70 13.29
CA GLY A 332 -8.71 -32.74 14.32
C GLY A 332 -7.91 -34.01 14.01
N SER A 333 -7.12 -33.99 12.94
CA SER A 333 -6.11 -35.00 12.62
C SER A 333 -4.95 -34.33 11.89
N ARG A 334 -3.74 -34.87 12.05
CA ARG A 334 -2.54 -34.44 11.35
C ARG A 334 -2.69 -34.72 9.85
N VAL A 335 -2.69 -33.66 9.05
CA VAL A 335 -2.85 -33.71 7.59
C VAL A 335 -1.79 -32.85 6.91
N PRO A 336 -1.33 -33.21 5.69
CA PRO A 336 -0.31 -32.43 5.01
C PRO A 336 -0.80 -31.04 4.59
N VAL A 337 0.12 -30.08 4.60
CA VAL A 337 -0.13 -28.70 4.19
C VAL A 337 0.19 -28.54 2.71
N GLU A 338 -0.84 -28.29 1.89
CA GLU A 338 -0.71 -28.18 0.43
C GLU A 338 0.32 -27.13 -0.01
N ALA A 339 0.34 -25.96 0.65
CA ALA A 339 1.30 -24.90 0.36
C ALA A 339 2.76 -25.37 0.50
N ILE A 340 3.06 -26.15 1.54
CA ILE A 340 4.41 -26.69 1.79
C ILE A 340 4.73 -27.81 0.80
N LYS A 341 3.76 -28.68 0.51
CA LYS A 341 3.91 -29.74 -0.49
C LYS A 341 4.32 -29.15 -1.85
N SER A 342 3.67 -28.07 -2.28
CA SER A 342 3.98 -27.44 -3.56
C SER A 342 5.43 -26.96 -3.64
N LEU A 343 6.00 -26.43 -2.54
CA LEU A 343 7.40 -26.01 -2.49
C LEU A 343 8.34 -27.23 -2.48
N TYR A 344 7.99 -28.24 -1.68
CA TYR A 344 8.73 -29.49 -1.61
C TYR A 344 8.86 -30.15 -2.98
N ASP A 345 7.77 -30.24 -3.75
CA ASP A 345 7.76 -30.85 -5.08
C ASP A 345 8.70 -30.10 -6.06
N VAL A 346 8.77 -28.76 -5.96
CA VAL A 346 9.70 -27.95 -6.75
C VAL A 346 11.15 -28.24 -6.37
N LEU A 347 11.47 -28.26 -5.07
CA LEU A 347 12.82 -28.58 -4.60
C LEU A 347 13.26 -30.01 -4.94
N ASP A 348 12.37 -31.00 -4.82
CA ASP A 348 12.62 -32.39 -5.23
C ASP A 348 12.89 -32.47 -6.74
N GLY A 349 12.09 -31.76 -7.54
CA GLY A 349 12.28 -31.66 -9.00
C GLY A 349 13.61 -31.00 -9.40
N LEU A 350 14.11 -30.06 -8.59
CA LEU A 350 15.42 -29.43 -8.74
C LEU A 350 16.57 -30.25 -8.14
N SER A 351 16.28 -31.40 -7.50
CA SER A 351 17.27 -32.23 -6.80
C SER A 351 18.03 -31.50 -5.68
N LEU A 352 17.37 -30.56 -5.01
CA LEU A 352 17.94 -29.79 -3.89
C LEU A 352 17.72 -30.45 -2.53
N LEU A 353 16.84 -31.45 -2.46
CA LEU A 353 16.57 -32.20 -1.23
C LEU A 353 17.58 -33.32 -1.04
N LYS A 354 18.10 -33.45 0.20
CA LYS A 354 19.15 -34.43 0.54
C LYS A 354 18.58 -35.61 1.29
N ASP A 355 19.11 -36.80 1.04
CA ASP A 355 18.82 -37.98 1.87
C ASP A 355 19.68 -37.93 3.13
N MET A 356 19.07 -38.14 4.30
CA MET A 356 19.80 -38.13 5.57
C MET A 356 19.08 -38.92 6.66
N GLN A 357 19.86 -39.58 7.53
CA GLN A 357 19.39 -40.36 8.69
C GLN A 357 18.27 -41.36 8.36
N GLY A 358 18.34 -41.98 7.18
CA GLY A 358 17.38 -42.99 6.74
C GLY A 358 16.09 -42.43 6.09
N TYR A 359 15.98 -41.12 5.96
CA TYR A 359 14.87 -40.45 5.27
C TYR A 359 15.30 -39.96 3.89
N PHE A 360 14.38 -40.07 2.93
CA PHE A 360 14.59 -39.63 1.55
C PHE A 360 13.99 -38.25 1.30
N GLY A 361 14.75 -37.40 0.59
CA GLY A 361 14.34 -36.05 0.21
C GLY A 361 14.00 -35.20 1.44
N VAL A 362 14.94 -35.02 2.36
CA VAL A 362 14.69 -34.28 3.60
C VAL A 362 14.74 -32.78 3.34
N LEU A 363 13.67 -32.09 3.76
CA LEU A 363 13.56 -30.63 3.83
C LEU A 363 13.51 -30.21 5.30
N ILE A 364 14.43 -29.34 5.67
CA ILE A 364 14.52 -28.74 7.01
C ILE A 364 14.27 -27.26 6.88
N LEU A 365 13.27 -26.78 7.62
CA LEU A 365 12.89 -25.38 7.66
C LEU A 365 13.25 -24.78 9.01
N ASP A 366 13.77 -23.58 8.96
CA ASP A 366 14.07 -22.73 10.12
C ASP A 366 13.38 -21.38 9.96
N PRO A 367 12.87 -20.80 11.06
CA PRO A 367 12.45 -19.41 11.03
C PRO A 367 13.67 -18.54 10.70
N LYS A 368 13.50 -17.65 9.72
CA LYS A 368 14.55 -16.73 9.26
C LYS A 368 14.24 -15.30 9.60
N VAL A 369 12.98 -14.90 9.48
CA VAL A 369 12.56 -13.52 9.71
C VAL A 369 11.22 -13.53 10.43
N TYR A 370 11.14 -12.77 11.51
CA TYR A 370 9.88 -12.42 12.15
C TYR A 370 9.46 -11.03 11.69
N LEU A 371 8.18 -10.87 11.39
CA LEU A 371 7.64 -9.64 10.85
C LEU A 371 6.34 -9.29 11.55
N ARG A 372 6.33 -8.15 12.24
CA ARG A 372 5.10 -7.56 12.78
C ARG A 372 4.58 -6.50 11.82
N SER A 373 3.34 -6.62 11.38
CA SER A 373 2.70 -5.64 10.49
C SER A 373 1.44 -5.03 11.11
N ASP A 374 1.34 -3.71 11.06
CA ASP A 374 0.07 -2.98 11.23
C ASP A 374 -0.42 -2.59 9.83
N ARG A 375 -1.53 -3.20 9.40
CA ARG A 375 -2.16 -3.00 8.10
C ARG A 375 -3.40 -2.15 8.25
N ARG A 376 -3.50 -1.13 7.41
CA ARG A 376 -4.72 -0.35 7.19
C ARG A 376 -5.25 -0.66 5.81
N ARG A 377 -6.53 -0.98 5.70
CA ARG A 377 -7.11 -1.34 4.42
C ARG A 377 -8.54 -0.88 4.22
N PHE A 378 -8.94 -0.81 2.98
CA PHE A 378 -10.33 -0.69 2.55
C PHE A 378 -10.44 -1.26 1.14
N HIS A 379 -11.67 -1.41 0.65
CA HIS A 379 -11.93 -1.98 -0.66
C HIS A 379 -12.54 -0.96 -1.62
N PHE A 380 -12.30 -1.20 -2.91
CA PHE A 380 -13.05 -0.57 -3.99
C PHE A 380 -13.85 -1.64 -4.72
N ASN A 381 -15.09 -1.29 -5.05
CA ASN A 381 -15.95 -2.08 -5.93
C ASN A 381 -15.93 -1.47 -7.32
N PHE A 382 -16.23 -2.29 -8.33
CA PHE A 382 -16.67 -1.76 -9.60
C PHE A 382 -17.94 -0.93 -9.40
N THR A 383 -17.97 0.26 -9.97
CA THR A 383 -19.17 1.10 -9.97
C THR A 383 -20.23 0.45 -10.85
N ASP A 384 -21.47 0.38 -10.35
CA ASP A 384 -22.61 -0.14 -11.11
C ASP A 384 -22.78 0.60 -12.43
N THR A 385 -23.07 -0.13 -13.52
CA THR A 385 -23.14 0.46 -14.86
C THR A 385 -24.19 1.57 -14.96
N ASN A 386 -25.34 1.44 -14.30
CA ASN A 386 -26.36 2.50 -14.32
C ASN A 386 -25.88 3.74 -13.58
N THR A 387 -25.09 3.57 -12.52
CA THR A 387 -24.44 4.68 -11.83
C THR A 387 -23.50 5.40 -12.79
N ILE A 388 -22.63 4.69 -13.51
CA ILE A 388 -21.73 5.29 -14.51
C ILE A 388 -22.53 6.05 -15.59
N VAL A 389 -23.63 5.48 -16.10
CA VAL A 389 -24.54 6.16 -17.04
C VAL A 389 -25.12 7.45 -16.45
N ASN A 390 -25.48 7.46 -15.16
CA ASN A 390 -26.00 8.65 -14.50
C ASN A 390 -24.94 9.75 -14.37
N PHE A 391 -23.66 9.41 -14.19
CA PHE A 391 -22.57 10.40 -14.23
C PHE A 391 -22.37 10.99 -15.62
N TYR A 392 -22.44 10.17 -16.66
CA TYR A 392 -22.38 10.64 -18.04
C TYR A 392 -23.53 11.62 -18.33
N LYS A 393 -24.77 11.21 -17.99
CA LYS A 393 -25.96 12.07 -18.12
C LYS A 393 -25.83 13.35 -17.30
N ASN A 394 -25.27 13.29 -16.09
CA ASN A 394 -25.04 14.51 -15.33
C ASN A 394 -24.09 15.46 -16.05
N GLY A 395 -23.02 14.97 -16.67
CA GLY A 395 -22.16 15.79 -17.53
C GLY A 395 -22.96 16.54 -18.60
N LEU A 396 -23.87 15.86 -19.31
CA LEU A 396 -24.76 16.48 -20.30
C LEU A 396 -25.75 17.49 -19.67
N GLU A 397 -26.32 17.18 -18.50
CA GLU A 397 -27.17 18.12 -17.76
C GLU A 397 -26.40 19.39 -17.37
N ARG A 398 -25.11 19.27 -17.03
CA ARG A 398 -24.26 20.42 -16.72
C ARG A 398 -24.00 21.27 -17.96
N VAL A 399 -23.73 20.67 -19.12
CA VAL A 399 -23.65 21.38 -20.41
C VAL A 399 -24.92 22.19 -20.68
N ALA A 400 -26.09 21.57 -20.55
CA ALA A 400 -27.37 22.24 -20.77
C ALA A 400 -27.60 23.37 -19.74
N SER A 401 -27.29 23.12 -18.47
CA SER A 401 -27.46 24.10 -17.39
C SER A 401 -26.53 25.31 -17.54
N SER A 402 -25.28 25.12 -17.96
CA SER A 402 -24.35 26.24 -18.18
C SER A 402 -24.73 27.05 -19.41
N ALA A 403 -25.21 26.41 -20.48
CA ALA A 403 -25.74 27.12 -21.64
C ALA A 403 -26.97 27.97 -21.32
N ALA A 404 -27.88 27.48 -20.48
CA ALA A 404 -29.03 28.28 -20.02
C ALA A 404 -28.60 29.51 -19.21
N ILE A 405 -27.56 29.40 -18.39
CA ILE A 405 -26.97 30.53 -17.66
C ILE A 405 -26.34 31.53 -18.63
N ALA A 406 -25.56 31.05 -19.60
CA ALA A 406 -24.96 31.87 -20.64
C ALA A 406 -26.01 32.63 -21.45
N GLN A 407 -27.10 31.98 -21.85
CA GLN A 407 -28.21 32.62 -22.56
C GLN A 407 -28.87 33.70 -21.70
N ALA A 408 -29.16 33.42 -20.43
CA ALA A 408 -29.74 34.41 -19.52
C ALA A 408 -28.81 35.63 -19.31
N ALA A 409 -27.48 35.42 -19.32
CA ALA A 409 -26.51 36.50 -19.25
C ALA A 409 -26.52 37.38 -20.51
N LEU A 410 -26.64 36.79 -21.70
CA LEU A 410 -26.83 37.54 -22.95
C LEU A 410 -28.15 38.34 -22.95
N ASP A 411 -29.25 37.68 -22.57
CA ASP A 411 -30.59 38.29 -22.59
C ASP A 411 -30.72 39.47 -21.62
N SER A 412 -29.98 39.43 -20.51
CA SER A 412 -29.93 40.52 -19.52
C SER A 412 -28.95 41.63 -19.85
N GLY A 413 -28.15 41.49 -20.92
CA GLY A 413 -27.09 42.44 -21.28
C GLY A 413 -25.91 42.43 -20.30
N LEU A 414 -25.72 41.34 -19.55
CA LEU A 414 -24.61 41.18 -18.60
C LEU A 414 -23.26 41.02 -19.31
N VAL A 415 -23.25 40.33 -20.45
CA VAL A 415 -22.06 40.03 -21.25
C VAL A 415 -21.67 41.25 -22.09
N ALA A 416 -20.39 41.64 -22.02
CA ALA A 416 -19.87 42.75 -22.82
C ALA A 416 -19.79 42.39 -24.32
N ASP A 417 -19.85 43.39 -25.20
CA ASP A 417 -19.80 43.18 -26.66
C ASP A 417 -18.53 42.44 -27.12
N ALA A 418 -17.42 42.61 -26.40
CA ALA A 418 -16.15 41.94 -26.71
C ALA A 418 -16.20 40.42 -26.46
N ASP A 419 -17.02 39.95 -25.52
CA ASP A 419 -17.09 38.54 -25.09
C ASP A 419 -18.33 37.82 -25.65
N ARG A 420 -19.27 38.57 -26.26
CA ARG A 420 -20.54 38.05 -26.79
C ARG A 420 -20.35 36.89 -27.77
N ALA A 421 -19.37 37.00 -28.68
CA ALA A 421 -19.13 35.96 -29.70
C ALA A 421 -18.70 34.62 -29.07
N ASP A 422 -17.88 34.67 -28.02
CA ASP A 422 -17.42 33.46 -27.32
C ASP A 422 -18.55 32.80 -26.52
N VAL A 423 -19.43 33.61 -25.91
CA VAL A 423 -20.62 33.11 -25.21
C VAL A 423 -21.64 32.49 -26.18
N GLU A 424 -21.88 33.13 -27.34
CA GLU A 424 -22.73 32.57 -28.40
C GLU A 424 -22.15 31.25 -28.96
N ALA A 425 -20.82 31.17 -29.12
CA ALA A 425 -20.13 29.94 -29.53
C ALA A 425 -20.27 28.82 -28.49
N LEU A 426 -20.17 29.13 -27.19
CA LEU A 426 -20.42 28.16 -26.12
C LEU A 426 -21.86 27.60 -26.19
N ILE A 427 -22.87 28.45 -26.39
CA ILE A 427 -24.27 28.03 -26.49
C ILE A 427 -24.51 27.15 -27.72
N ALA A 428 -23.91 27.51 -28.87
CA ALA A 428 -23.96 26.69 -30.08
C ALA A 428 -23.32 25.31 -29.85
N MET A 429 -22.19 25.26 -29.15
CA MET A 429 -21.53 24.00 -28.79
C MET A 429 -22.41 23.14 -27.88
N ALA A 430 -23.05 23.73 -26.86
CA ALA A 430 -23.99 23.00 -26.00
C ALA A 430 -25.17 22.42 -26.77
N THR A 431 -25.72 23.18 -27.71
CA THR A 431 -26.84 22.74 -28.57
C THR A 431 -26.43 21.52 -29.41
N GLY A 432 -25.26 21.59 -30.05
CA GLY A 432 -24.75 20.51 -30.88
C GLY A 432 -24.29 19.27 -30.08
N ILE A 433 -23.94 19.43 -28.81
CA ILE A 433 -23.74 18.31 -27.87
C ILE A 433 -25.09 17.67 -27.52
N ALA A 434 -26.08 18.49 -27.17
CA ALA A 434 -27.38 18.02 -26.69
C ALA A 434 -28.17 17.23 -27.76
N ASP A 435 -28.08 17.64 -29.03
CA ASP A 435 -28.72 16.94 -30.15
C ASP A 435 -27.82 15.85 -30.78
N GLY A 436 -26.56 15.75 -30.35
CA GLY A 436 -25.56 14.80 -30.82
C GLY A 436 -24.96 15.10 -32.19
N THR A 437 -25.26 16.24 -32.82
CA THR A 437 -24.74 16.62 -34.14
C THR A 437 -23.22 16.78 -34.11
N LEU A 438 -22.67 17.50 -33.12
CA LEU A 438 -21.22 17.71 -33.03
C LEU A 438 -20.45 16.42 -32.79
N LEU A 439 -21.03 15.49 -32.01
CA LEU A 439 -20.41 14.20 -31.77
C LEU A 439 -20.41 13.33 -33.03
N ARG A 440 -21.53 13.31 -33.78
CA ARG A 440 -21.63 12.66 -35.09
C ARG A 440 -20.58 13.21 -36.06
N ASP A 441 -20.49 14.53 -36.17
CA ASP A 441 -19.57 15.20 -37.09
C ASP A 441 -18.11 14.90 -36.77
N ARG A 442 -17.73 14.94 -35.48
CA ARG A 442 -16.37 14.60 -35.03
C ARG A 442 -16.00 13.15 -35.27
N ALA A 443 -16.94 12.23 -35.01
CA ALA A 443 -16.70 10.79 -35.19
C ALA A 443 -16.68 10.37 -36.66
N ALA A 444 -17.37 11.10 -37.56
CA ALA A 444 -17.61 10.70 -38.95
C ALA A 444 -16.34 10.30 -39.72
N ALA A 445 -15.26 11.07 -39.60
CA ALA A 445 -14.01 10.78 -40.32
C ALA A 445 -13.38 9.45 -39.87
N ARG A 446 -13.36 9.18 -38.55
CA ARG A 446 -12.80 7.94 -37.99
C ARG A 446 -13.70 6.74 -38.27
N LEU A 447 -15.02 6.92 -38.22
CA LEU A 447 -16.00 5.88 -38.52
C LEU A 447 -16.01 5.50 -40.00
N GLY A 448 -15.83 6.49 -40.90
CA GLY A 448 -15.69 6.26 -42.34
C GLY A 448 -14.40 5.51 -42.72
N ALA A 449 -13.41 5.47 -41.83
CA ALA A 449 -12.17 4.72 -42.01
C ALA A 449 -12.26 3.25 -41.52
N LEU A 450 -13.35 2.86 -40.85
CA LEU A 450 -13.58 1.46 -40.47
C LEU A 450 -13.94 0.60 -41.69
N ASN A 451 -13.87 -0.73 -41.52
CA ASN A 451 -14.27 -1.70 -42.53
C ASN A 451 -15.27 -2.72 -41.95
N PRO A 452 -16.56 -2.69 -42.34
CA PRO A 452 -17.16 -1.73 -43.27
C PRO A 452 -17.19 -0.30 -42.70
N PRO A 453 -17.24 0.74 -43.55
CA PRO A 453 -17.35 2.12 -43.06
C PRO A 453 -18.72 2.36 -42.43
N VAL A 454 -18.76 3.15 -41.36
CA VAL A 454 -20.01 3.54 -40.67
C VAL A 454 -20.34 4.98 -41.03
N THR A 455 -21.52 5.18 -41.61
CA THR A 455 -21.97 6.49 -42.10
C THR A 455 -22.86 7.24 -41.11
N GLU A 456 -23.34 6.57 -40.06
CA GLU A 456 -24.25 7.16 -39.07
C GLU A 456 -23.96 6.60 -37.66
N VAL A 457 -23.89 7.50 -36.67
CA VAL A 457 -23.82 7.13 -35.25
C VAL A 457 -25.23 7.04 -34.71
N ALA A 458 -25.69 5.81 -34.43
CA ALA A 458 -27.00 5.55 -33.84
C ALA A 458 -26.97 5.37 -32.31
N VAL A 459 -25.78 5.32 -31.71
CA VAL A 459 -25.57 4.94 -30.30
C VAL A 459 -24.63 5.93 -29.64
N PHE A 460 -24.96 6.35 -28.42
CA PHE A 460 -24.17 7.26 -27.61
C PHE A 460 -23.69 6.59 -26.30
N PRO A 461 -22.74 7.19 -25.57
CA PRO A 461 -22.18 6.55 -24.38
C PRO A 461 -23.20 6.12 -23.33
N GLN A 462 -24.28 6.89 -23.13
CA GLN A 462 -25.36 6.54 -22.20
C GLN A 462 -26.09 5.22 -22.55
N ASP A 463 -25.98 4.77 -23.80
CA ASP A 463 -26.65 3.57 -24.29
C ASP A 463 -25.78 2.31 -24.12
N PHE A 464 -24.45 2.47 -24.10
CA PHE A 464 -23.47 1.37 -24.04
C PHE A 464 -23.70 0.42 -22.87
N GLY A 465 -24.15 0.94 -21.71
CA GLY A 465 -24.39 0.14 -20.52
C GLY A 465 -25.50 -0.91 -20.67
N SER A 466 -26.41 -0.72 -21.63
CA SER A 466 -27.50 -1.66 -21.93
C SER A 466 -27.19 -2.56 -23.13
N LEU A 467 -26.19 -2.18 -23.94
CA LEU A 467 -25.83 -2.89 -25.15
C LEU A 467 -24.96 -4.10 -24.84
N LYS A 468 -25.12 -5.13 -25.68
CA LYS A 468 -24.27 -6.31 -25.69
C LYS A 468 -23.66 -6.40 -27.08
N PRO A 469 -22.50 -5.74 -27.32
CA PRO A 469 -21.83 -5.80 -28.60
C PRO A 469 -21.66 -7.25 -29.05
N THR A 470 -21.96 -7.52 -30.31
CA THR A 470 -21.92 -8.87 -30.90
C THR A 470 -20.70 -9.06 -31.80
N SER A 471 -20.01 -7.97 -32.14
CA SER A 471 -18.81 -7.96 -32.97
C SER A 471 -17.76 -6.97 -32.49
N LYS A 472 -16.49 -7.18 -32.84
CA LYS A 472 -15.44 -6.17 -32.66
C LYS A 472 -15.74 -4.88 -33.42
N HIS A 473 -16.34 -4.98 -34.61
CA HIS A 473 -16.70 -3.80 -35.38
C HIS A 473 -17.63 -2.86 -34.60
N GLU A 474 -18.65 -3.40 -33.92
CA GLU A 474 -19.51 -2.62 -33.01
C GLU A 474 -18.72 -2.01 -31.85
N LEU A 475 -17.77 -2.75 -31.25
CA LEU A 475 -16.91 -2.22 -30.18
C LEU A 475 -16.01 -1.08 -30.67
N ASP A 476 -15.47 -1.18 -31.88
CA ASP A 476 -14.61 -0.14 -32.46
C ASP A 476 -15.41 1.15 -32.72
N VAL A 477 -16.66 1.01 -33.19
CA VAL A 477 -17.60 2.13 -33.33
C VAL A 477 -17.85 2.78 -31.97
N HIS A 478 -18.19 1.99 -30.95
CA HIS A 478 -18.44 2.50 -29.61
C HIS A 478 -17.20 3.16 -28.99
N GLN A 479 -16.00 2.63 -29.26
CA GLN A 479 -14.73 3.20 -28.79
C GLN A 479 -14.53 4.60 -29.37
N ILE A 480 -14.67 4.73 -30.70
CA ILE A 480 -14.52 6.02 -31.38
C ILE A 480 -15.51 7.04 -30.81
N VAL A 481 -16.77 6.64 -30.64
CA VAL A 481 -17.80 7.52 -30.08
C VAL A 481 -17.48 7.93 -28.64
N ALA A 482 -17.00 7.01 -27.80
CA ALA A 482 -16.59 7.33 -26.43
C ALA A 482 -15.42 8.33 -26.37
N GLU A 483 -14.38 8.10 -27.17
CA GLU A 483 -13.20 8.97 -27.22
C GLU A 483 -13.52 10.36 -27.79
N GLU A 484 -14.38 10.45 -28.80
CA GLU A 484 -14.82 11.75 -29.33
C GLU A 484 -15.78 12.48 -28.37
N ALA A 485 -16.60 11.76 -27.61
CA ALA A 485 -17.42 12.34 -26.55
C ALA A 485 -16.56 12.92 -25.42
N ASP A 486 -15.49 12.22 -25.01
CA ASP A 486 -14.54 12.71 -24.02
C ASP A 486 -13.86 14.01 -24.45
N LYS A 487 -13.32 14.04 -25.68
CA LYS A 487 -12.70 15.25 -26.24
C LYS A 487 -13.71 16.40 -26.32
N LEU A 488 -14.92 16.13 -26.81
CA LEU A 488 -15.97 17.15 -26.98
C LEU A 488 -16.41 17.76 -25.64
N LEU A 489 -16.57 16.95 -24.60
CA LEU A 489 -16.93 17.44 -23.27
C LEU A 489 -15.77 18.22 -22.61
N ASN A 490 -14.51 17.82 -22.83
CA ASN A 490 -13.35 18.60 -22.40
C ASN A 490 -13.25 19.95 -23.11
N ASP A 491 -13.46 19.99 -24.43
CA ASP A 491 -13.50 21.24 -25.19
C ASP A 491 -14.59 22.18 -24.69
N TYR A 492 -15.78 21.65 -24.39
CA TYR A 492 -16.87 22.44 -23.82
C TYR A 492 -16.52 22.96 -22.42
N ALA A 493 -15.96 22.12 -21.54
CA ALA A 493 -15.53 22.54 -20.22
C ALA A 493 -14.47 23.65 -20.27
N SER A 494 -13.53 23.56 -21.22
CA SER A 494 -12.53 24.60 -21.49
C SER A 494 -13.15 25.90 -22.02
N ALA A 495 -14.08 25.82 -22.97
CA ALA A 495 -14.82 26.97 -23.46
C ALA A 495 -15.65 27.64 -22.36
N LEU A 496 -16.27 26.84 -21.47
CA LEU A 496 -17.01 27.35 -20.31
C LEU A 496 -16.08 28.07 -19.32
N ASP A 497 -14.88 27.54 -19.05
CA ASP A 497 -13.87 28.22 -18.23
C ASP A 497 -13.45 29.57 -18.82
N GLY A 498 -13.40 29.68 -20.15
CA GLY A 498 -13.07 30.92 -20.84
C GLY A 498 -14.08 32.06 -20.67
N VAL A 499 -15.35 31.75 -20.33
CA VAL A 499 -16.43 32.76 -20.26
C VAL A 499 -17.20 32.76 -18.93
N ASP A 500 -16.82 31.93 -17.95
CA ASP A 500 -17.58 31.73 -16.72
C ASP A 500 -17.70 33.00 -15.86
N ARG A 501 -16.71 33.88 -15.90
CA ARG A 501 -16.70 35.17 -15.17
C ARG A 501 -17.64 36.17 -15.81
N GLU A 502 -17.67 36.21 -17.14
CA GLU A 502 -18.46 37.12 -17.96
C GLU A 502 -19.93 36.78 -17.81
N ILE A 503 -20.30 35.50 -17.95
CA ILE A 503 -21.70 35.05 -17.82
C ILE A 503 -22.23 35.09 -16.38
N THR A 504 -21.35 35.23 -15.38
CA THR A 504 -21.75 35.39 -13.97
C THR A 504 -21.62 36.82 -13.46
N GLY A 505 -20.98 37.72 -14.23
CA GLY A 505 -20.69 39.09 -13.80
C GLY A 505 -19.74 39.14 -12.60
N THR A 506 -18.77 38.22 -12.55
CA THR A 506 -17.78 38.12 -11.45
C THR A 506 -16.37 38.59 -11.85
N SER A 507 -16.20 39.10 -13.06
CA SER A 507 -14.94 39.68 -13.52
C SER A 507 -14.50 40.82 -12.59
N GLY A 508 -13.30 40.70 -12.01
CA GLY A 508 -12.74 41.67 -11.06
C GLY A 508 -13.15 41.50 -9.59
N LEU A 509 -14.04 40.55 -9.26
CA LEU A 509 -14.45 40.32 -7.86
C LEU A 509 -13.56 39.25 -7.19
N LYS A 510 -13.09 39.54 -5.96
CA LYS A 510 -12.39 38.58 -5.08
C LYS A 510 -13.31 38.22 -3.92
N PHE A 511 -13.94 37.04 -3.94
CA PHE A 511 -15.04 36.72 -3.02
C PHE A 511 -15.10 35.25 -2.59
N SER A 512 -14.03 34.48 -2.83
CA SER A 512 -13.97 33.05 -2.45
C SER A 512 -14.16 32.83 -0.95
N GLU A 513 -13.71 33.78 -0.12
CA GLU A 513 -13.86 33.71 1.34
C GLU A 513 -15.34 33.80 1.74
N THR A 514 -16.12 34.72 1.18
CA THR A 514 -17.54 34.90 1.53
C THR A 514 -18.39 33.68 1.18
N VAL A 515 -18.06 32.96 0.11
CA VAL A 515 -18.74 31.70 -0.24
C VAL A 515 -18.57 30.66 0.87
N GLU A 516 -17.35 30.50 1.39
CA GLU A 516 -17.08 29.54 2.46
C GLU A 516 -17.75 29.95 3.79
N LEU A 517 -17.76 31.24 4.12
CA LEU A 517 -18.50 31.75 5.28
C LEU A 517 -20.01 31.48 5.15
N TYR A 518 -20.57 31.68 3.95
CA TYR A 518 -21.97 31.36 3.68
C TYR A 518 -22.28 29.87 3.75
N ARG A 519 -21.34 29.00 3.36
CA ARG A 519 -21.47 27.54 3.54
C ARG A 519 -21.54 27.20 5.03
N GLN A 520 -20.62 27.72 5.84
CA GLN A 520 -20.65 27.50 7.30
C GLN A 520 -21.96 27.99 7.93
N PHE A 521 -22.44 29.17 7.52
CA PHE A 521 -23.75 29.67 7.91
C PHE A 521 -24.89 28.72 7.49
N SER A 522 -24.90 28.27 6.24
CA SER A 522 -25.94 27.36 5.74
C SER A 522 -25.94 26.03 6.48
N VAL A 523 -24.77 25.47 6.81
CA VAL A 523 -24.63 24.26 7.63
C VAL A 523 -25.07 24.49 9.07
N SER A 524 -24.94 25.70 9.61
CA SER A 524 -25.47 26.04 10.93
C SER A 524 -27.00 25.97 10.96
N LEU A 525 -27.66 26.32 9.84
CA LEU A 525 -29.11 26.26 9.70
C LEU A 525 -29.63 24.87 9.32
N ASP A 526 -28.86 24.11 8.54
CA ASP A 526 -29.21 22.78 8.06
C ASP A 526 -27.98 21.88 8.02
N LYS A 527 -27.87 21.01 9.03
CA LYS A 527 -26.73 20.10 9.19
C LYS A 527 -26.58 19.10 8.04
N SER A 528 -27.65 18.82 7.29
CA SER A 528 -27.59 17.91 6.12
C SER A 528 -26.75 18.49 4.97
N LEU A 529 -26.50 19.80 4.97
CA LEU A 529 -25.61 20.46 4.01
C LEU A 529 -24.13 20.23 4.31
N GLY A 530 -23.77 19.78 5.52
CA GLY A 530 -22.37 19.58 5.89
C GLY A 530 -21.68 18.61 4.94
N ILE A 531 -22.30 17.45 4.69
CA ILE A 531 -21.75 16.41 3.80
C ILE A 531 -21.69 16.82 2.33
N LYS A 532 -22.23 17.99 1.96
CA LYS A 532 -22.27 18.45 0.57
C LYS A 532 -20.97 19.15 0.21
N THR A 533 -20.28 18.57 -0.76
CA THR A 533 -19.01 19.05 -1.33
C THR A 533 -19.22 20.04 -2.48
N THR A 534 -20.40 20.02 -3.12
CA THR A 534 -20.73 20.92 -4.23
C THR A 534 -21.39 22.21 -3.76
N ILE A 535 -21.30 23.26 -4.58
CA ILE A 535 -21.92 24.57 -4.28
C ILE A 535 -23.41 24.61 -4.62
N LYS A 536 -23.90 23.70 -5.48
CA LYS A 536 -25.28 23.71 -5.95
C LYS A 536 -26.32 23.73 -4.81
N PRO A 537 -26.25 22.86 -3.76
CA PRO A 537 -27.21 22.90 -2.66
C PRO A 537 -27.25 24.26 -1.92
N PHE A 538 -26.09 24.90 -1.77
CA PHE A 538 -25.97 26.22 -1.13
C PHE A 538 -26.54 27.33 -2.01
N ARG A 539 -26.30 27.27 -3.32
CA ARG A 539 -26.87 28.18 -4.31
C ARG A 539 -28.39 28.05 -4.38
N ASP A 540 -28.91 26.83 -4.40
CA ASP A 540 -30.36 26.60 -4.47
C ASP A 540 -31.06 27.16 -3.23
N ARG A 541 -30.45 27.03 -2.04
CA ARG A 541 -30.92 27.67 -0.81
C ARG A 541 -30.88 29.20 -0.90
N TYR A 542 -29.82 29.78 -1.45
CA TYR A 542 -29.74 31.22 -1.70
C TYR A 542 -30.89 31.68 -2.62
N LEU A 543 -31.12 30.97 -3.72
CA LEU A 543 -32.20 31.29 -4.67
C LEU A 543 -33.60 31.13 -4.05
N GLN A 544 -33.78 30.16 -3.15
CA GLN A 544 -35.01 30.01 -2.38
C GLN A 544 -35.30 31.28 -1.57
N PHE A 545 -34.30 31.87 -0.90
CA PHE A 545 -34.49 33.14 -0.19
C PHE A 545 -34.77 34.30 -1.13
N VAL A 546 -34.08 34.38 -2.27
CA VAL A 546 -34.33 35.43 -3.27
C VAL A 546 -35.76 35.39 -3.80
N SER A 547 -36.29 34.19 -4.08
CA SER A 547 -37.66 34.00 -4.56
C SER A 547 -38.75 34.40 -3.56
N GLN A 548 -38.40 34.59 -2.29
CA GLN A 548 -39.33 35.03 -1.24
C GLN A 548 -39.39 36.57 -1.10
N GLY A 549 -38.59 37.32 -1.87
CA GLY A 549 -38.58 38.78 -1.92
C GLY A 549 -37.68 39.46 -0.88
N ASP A 550 -37.63 40.79 -0.93
CA ASP A 550 -36.63 41.59 -0.22
C ASP A 550 -36.66 41.47 1.31
N THR A 551 -37.85 41.30 1.89
CA THR A 551 -38.00 41.10 3.34
C THR A 551 -37.33 39.81 3.81
N ALA A 552 -37.46 38.72 3.04
CA ALA A 552 -36.83 37.45 3.36
C ALA A 552 -35.31 37.55 3.20
N ILE A 553 -34.83 38.23 2.15
CA ILE A 553 -33.39 38.50 1.95
C ILE A 553 -32.82 39.28 3.14
N GLN A 554 -33.46 40.37 3.55
CA GLN A 554 -32.98 41.17 4.68
C GLN A 554 -32.92 40.36 5.98
N THR A 555 -33.94 39.53 6.22
CA THR A 555 -33.96 38.62 7.39
C THR A 555 -32.77 37.67 7.38
N GLN A 556 -32.40 37.12 6.23
CA GLN A 556 -31.24 36.23 6.11
C GLN A 556 -29.91 36.97 6.27
N ILE A 557 -29.80 38.18 5.75
CA ILE A 557 -28.63 39.04 5.97
C ILE A 557 -28.43 39.31 7.48
N ASP A 558 -29.51 39.67 8.19
CA ASP A 558 -29.46 39.94 9.63
C ASP A 558 -29.08 38.68 10.43
N THR A 559 -29.61 37.52 10.02
CA THR A 559 -29.30 36.22 10.63
C THR A 559 -27.84 35.83 10.39
N PHE A 560 -27.33 36.02 9.16
CA PHE A 560 -25.92 35.78 8.83
C PHE A 560 -24.99 36.69 9.66
N ASN A 561 -25.31 37.97 9.79
CA ASN A 561 -24.51 38.91 10.56
C ASN A 561 -24.48 38.55 12.05
N THR A 562 -25.59 38.07 12.59
CA THR A 562 -25.66 37.55 13.96
C THR A 562 -24.76 36.32 14.12
N PHE A 563 -24.87 35.34 13.22
CA PHE A 563 -24.01 34.15 13.22
C PHE A 563 -22.53 34.52 13.10
N ALA A 564 -22.15 35.43 12.21
CA ALA A 564 -20.78 35.88 12.05
C ALA A 564 -20.21 36.52 13.34
N ALA A 565 -21.01 37.34 14.04
CA ALA A 565 -20.62 37.92 15.32
C ALA A 565 -20.43 36.85 16.43
N GLU A 566 -21.28 35.82 16.43
CA GLU A 566 -21.13 34.67 17.32
C GLU A 566 -19.84 33.89 17.02
N GLN A 567 -19.50 33.68 15.75
CA GLN A 567 -18.26 33.00 15.34
C GLN A 567 -17.01 33.79 15.74
N VAL A 568 -17.03 35.13 15.63
CA VAL A 568 -15.93 35.98 16.14
C VAL A 568 -15.80 35.84 17.65
N THR A 569 -16.92 35.81 18.38
CA THR A 569 -16.92 35.60 19.84
C THR A 569 -16.36 34.23 20.23
N ALA A 570 -16.63 33.21 19.41
CA ALA A 570 -16.07 31.86 19.53
C ALA A 570 -14.60 31.75 19.04
N ALA A 571 -13.94 32.87 18.72
CA ALA A 571 -12.58 32.94 18.22
C ALA A 571 -12.33 32.13 16.92
N ASN A 572 -13.37 31.95 16.09
CA ASN A 572 -13.21 31.36 14.77
C ASN A 572 -12.48 32.33 13.83
N LYS A 573 -11.22 32.00 13.51
CA LYS A 573 -10.33 32.86 12.71
C LYS A 573 -10.87 33.16 11.31
N ALA A 574 -11.74 32.32 10.75
CA ALA A 574 -12.33 32.54 9.43
C ALA A 574 -13.25 33.78 9.40
N PHE A 575 -13.82 34.19 10.55
CA PHE A 575 -14.74 35.33 10.64
C PHE A 575 -14.06 36.62 11.12
N VAL A 576 -12.78 36.58 11.48
CA VAL A 576 -12.06 37.75 11.99
C VAL A 576 -11.86 38.76 10.86
N GLY A 577 -12.37 39.98 11.05
CA GLY A 577 -12.27 41.07 10.07
C GLY A 577 -13.31 41.04 8.95
N VAL A 578 -14.27 40.11 9.00
CA VAL A 578 -15.38 40.04 8.04
C VAL A 578 -16.32 41.21 8.26
N ALA A 579 -16.51 42.04 7.22
CA ALA A 579 -17.48 43.12 7.25
C ALA A 579 -18.92 42.56 7.33
N PRO A 580 -19.86 43.27 7.99
CA PRO A 580 -21.27 42.88 7.96
C PRO A 580 -21.78 42.75 6.53
N MET A 581 -22.49 41.67 6.25
CA MET A 581 -23.20 41.44 5.01
C MET A 581 -24.23 42.56 4.80
N THR A 582 -24.18 43.19 3.63
CA THR A 582 -25.13 44.18 3.13
C THR A 582 -25.96 43.58 1.99
N ARG A 583 -26.96 44.31 1.48
CA ARG A 583 -27.69 43.87 0.29
C ARG A 583 -26.78 43.75 -0.93
N GLU A 584 -25.87 44.68 -1.14
CA GLU A 584 -24.91 44.66 -2.24
C GLU A 584 -23.98 43.42 -2.15
N SER A 585 -23.42 43.13 -0.97
CA SER A 585 -22.57 41.96 -0.81
C SER A 585 -23.35 40.64 -0.88
N TRP A 586 -24.65 40.64 -0.54
CA TRP A 586 -25.54 39.49 -0.71
C TRP A 586 -25.82 39.21 -2.20
N ASP A 587 -26.12 40.24 -2.98
CA ASP A 587 -26.30 40.11 -4.43
C ASP A 587 -25.00 39.65 -5.11
N ALA A 588 -23.84 40.14 -4.65
CA ALA A 588 -22.53 39.66 -5.09
C ALA A 588 -22.29 38.20 -4.73
N LEU A 589 -22.67 37.76 -3.52
CA LEU A 589 -22.60 36.36 -3.10
C LEU A 589 -23.38 35.44 -4.05
N GLY A 590 -24.58 35.83 -4.49
CA GLY A 590 -25.36 35.06 -5.47
C GLY A 590 -24.65 34.81 -6.81
N LYS A 591 -23.95 35.85 -7.31
CA LYS A 591 -23.11 35.74 -8.52
C LYS A 591 -21.95 34.77 -8.29
N HIS A 592 -21.27 34.88 -7.14
CA HIS A 592 -20.15 33.99 -6.79
C HIS A 592 -20.57 32.54 -6.55
N LEU A 593 -21.73 32.29 -5.95
CA LEU A 593 -22.26 30.94 -5.81
C LEU A 593 -22.53 30.30 -7.19
N THR A 594 -22.98 31.09 -8.16
CA THR A 594 -23.18 30.62 -9.54
C THR A 594 -21.84 30.36 -10.22
N PHE A 595 -20.85 31.25 -10.07
CA PHE A 595 -19.49 31.04 -10.58
C PHE A 595 -18.85 29.77 -10.03
N GLU A 596 -18.83 29.57 -8.71
CA GLU A 596 -18.24 28.36 -8.11
C GLU A 596 -19.01 27.08 -8.50
N MET A 597 -20.33 27.17 -8.69
CA MET A 597 -21.11 26.07 -9.24
C MET A 597 -20.68 25.74 -10.68
N LEU A 598 -20.37 26.73 -11.53
CA LEU A 598 -19.86 26.52 -12.89
C LEU A 598 -18.47 25.88 -12.88
N LYS A 599 -17.56 26.27 -11.96
CA LYS A 599 -16.25 25.61 -11.78
C LYS A 599 -16.38 24.13 -11.46
N ILE A 600 -17.34 23.76 -10.61
CA ILE A 600 -17.63 22.36 -10.32
C ILE A 600 -18.31 21.68 -11.51
N SER A 601 -19.19 22.38 -12.22
CA SER A 601 -19.84 21.88 -13.43
C SER A 601 -18.84 21.55 -14.53
N GLN A 602 -17.81 22.38 -14.77
CA GLN A 602 -16.70 22.09 -15.69
C GLN A 602 -16.08 20.73 -15.38
N ARG A 603 -15.78 20.47 -14.10
CA ARG A 603 -15.20 19.19 -13.64
C ARG A 603 -16.16 18.02 -13.83
N MET A 604 -17.45 18.22 -13.59
CA MET A 604 -18.49 17.21 -13.83
C MET A 604 -18.67 16.91 -15.32
N ILE A 605 -18.53 17.92 -16.19
CA ILE A 605 -18.59 17.78 -17.65
C ILE A 605 -17.40 16.95 -18.15
N THR A 606 -16.18 17.33 -17.77
CA THR A 606 -14.96 16.56 -18.06
C THR A 606 -15.07 15.12 -17.56
N ASN A 607 -15.51 14.92 -16.32
CA ASN A 607 -15.73 13.59 -15.77
C ASN A 607 -16.79 12.80 -16.54
N GLY A 608 -17.82 13.48 -17.07
CA GLY A 608 -18.80 12.92 -17.99
C GLY A 608 -18.14 12.29 -19.22
N GLY A 609 -17.16 12.97 -19.81
CA GLY A 609 -16.33 12.44 -20.89
C GLY A 609 -15.58 11.16 -20.50
N THR A 610 -14.87 11.23 -19.37
CA THR A 610 -14.09 10.10 -18.84
C THR A 610 -14.95 8.87 -18.60
N VAL A 611 -16.12 9.03 -17.97
CA VAL A 611 -17.02 7.88 -17.73
C VAL A 611 -17.66 7.35 -19.01
N GLY A 612 -17.72 8.14 -20.08
CA GLY A 612 -18.12 7.67 -21.41
C GLY A 612 -17.16 6.59 -21.95
N GLN A 613 -15.85 6.77 -21.75
CA GLN A 613 -14.83 5.76 -22.08
C GLN A 613 -14.96 4.51 -21.19
N ALA A 614 -15.25 4.68 -19.91
CA ALA A 614 -15.47 3.56 -19.02
C ALA A 614 -16.71 2.72 -19.40
N LEU A 615 -17.79 3.34 -19.88
CA LEU A 615 -18.97 2.64 -20.38
C LEU A 615 -18.64 1.76 -21.59
N TRP A 616 -17.80 2.26 -22.50
CA TRP A 616 -17.27 1.45 -23.60
C TRP A 616 -16.40 0.30 -23.07
N PHE A 617 -15.49 0.58 -22.15
CA PHE A 617 -14.59 -0.43 -21.60
C PHE A 617 -15.35 -1.56 -20.91
N ASP A 618 -16.41 -1.26 -20.16
CA ASP A 618 -17.26 -2.26 -19.55
C ASP A 618 -17.91 -3.18 -20.59
N ALA A 619 -18.39 -2.62 -21.71
CA ALA A 619 -18.94 -3.40 -22.81
C ALA A 619 -17.86 -4.26 -23.49
N ALA A 620 -16.67 -3.72 -23.73
CA ALA A 620 -15.54 -4.44 -24.30
C ALA A 620 -15.06 -5.58 -23.40
N ARG A 621 -14.93 -5.33 -22.10
CA ARG A 621 -14.55 -6.33 -21.09
C ARG A 621 -15.53 -7.49 -21.06
N LEU A 622 -16.84 -7.23 -21.04
CA LEU A 622 -17.87 -8.28 -21.08
C LEU A 622 -17.87 -9.05 -22.40
N TYR A 623 -17.54 -8.39 -23.51
CA TYR A 623 -17.43 -9.04 -24.82
C TYR A 623 -16.24 -10.03 -24.87
N TYR A 624 -15.05 -9.59 -24.45
CA TYR A 624 -13.84 -10.41 -24.51
C TYR A 624 -13.76 -11.44 -23.36
N ILE A 625 -14.33 -11.11 -22.21
CA ILE A 625 -14.28 -11.91 -20.98
C ILE A 625 -15.69 -12.06 -20.38
N PRO A 626 -16.58 -12.86 -21.00
CA PRO A 626 -17.99 -12.95 -20.59
C PRO A 626 -18.24 -13.46 -19.17
N ARG A 627 -17.24 -14.10 -18.55
CA ARG A 627 -17.29 -14.62 -17.18
C ARG A 627 -16.67 -13.66 -16.15
N ALA A 628 -16.12 -12.53 -16.56
CA ALA A 628 -15.56 -11.55 -15.63
C ALA A 628 -16.69 -11.02 -14.73
N PRO A 629 -16.60 -11.20 -13.40
CA PRO A 629 -17.64 -10.72 -12.52
C PRO A 629 -17.76 -9.19 -12.64
N LYS A 630 -18.96 -8.70 -12.35
CA LYS A 630 -19.20 -7.30 -12.00
C LYS A 630 -20.23 -7.31 -10.89
N SER A 631 -19.84 -7.84 -9.74
CA SER A 631 -20.70 -7.76 -8.57
C SER A 631 -20.46 -6.43 -7.91
N SER A 632 -21.51 -5.59 -7.83
CA SER A 632 -21.48 -4.33 -7.07
C SER A 632 -21.25 -4.55 -5.55
N TRP A 633 -21.35 -5.80 -5.10
CA TRP A 633 -21.14 -6.25 -3.72
C TRP A 633 -19.80 -6.96 -3.51
N SER A 634 -19.04 -7.21 -4.57
CA SER A 634 -17.73 -7.86 -4.52
C SER A 634 -16.63 -6.81 -4.49
N ASN A 635 -15.65 -7.02 -3.63
CA ASN A 635 -14.43 -6.23 -3.62
C ASN A 635 -13.67 -6.49 -4.92
N PHE A 636 -13.48 -5.45 -5.73
CA PHE A 636 -12.66 -5.56 -6.94
C PHE A 636 -11.19 -5.28 -6.63
N LEU A 637 -10.91 -4.16 -5.96
CA LEU A 637 -9.57 -3.82 -5.50
C LEU A 637 -9.50 -3.84 -3.98
N ILE A 638 -8.39 -4.34 -3.46
CA ILE A 638 -8.00 -4.18 -2.06
C ILE A 638 -6.87 -3.16 -2.04
N ASP A 639 -7.04 -2.09 -1.28
CA ASP A 639 -5.99 -1.13 -1.02
C ASP A 639 -5.49 -1.30 0.41
N THR A 640 -4.24 -1.72 0.56
CA THR A 640 -3.60 -1.94 1.85
C THR A 640 -2.39 -1.04 2.04
N PHE A 641 -2.30 -0.41 3.21
CA PHE A 641 -1.19 0.43 3.62
C PHE A 641 -0.62 -0.13 4.91
N ASP A 642 0.58 -0.70 4.80
CA ASP A 642 1.20 -1.48 5.87
C ASP A 642 2.47 -0.79 6.34
N VAL A 643 2.69 -0.80 7.66
CA VAL A 643 4.02 -0.69 8.23
C VAL A 643 4.42 -2.06 8.74
N SER A 644 5.64 -2.48 8.44
CA SER A 644 6.19 -3.77 8.88
C SER A 644 7.53 -3.58 9.58
N TYR A 645 7.72 -4.29 10.69
CA TYR A 645 8.90 -4.31 11.53
C TYR A 645 9.52 -5.69 11.46
N PHE A 646 10.80 -5.77 11.14
CA PHE A 646 11.52 -7.02 10.90
C PHE A 646 12.46 -7.30 12.08
N LEU A 647 12.45 -8.53 12.55
CA LEU A 647 13.27 -9.03 13.66
C LEU A 647 13.92 -10.34 13.25
N THR A 648 15.15 -10.58 13.71
CA THR A 648 15.79 -11.90 13.59
C THR A 648 15.13 -12.89 14.57
N PRO A 649 15.36 -14.21 14.41
CA PRO A 649 14.87 -15.18 15.38
C PRO A 649 15.35 -14.93 16.82
N GLU A 650 16.59 -14.48 16.99
CA GLU A 650 17.19 -14.23 18.30
C GLU A 650 16.57 -12.99 18.96
N GLU A 651 16.37 -11.92 18.19
CA GLU A 651 15.68 -10.72 18.67
C GLU A 651 14.24 -11.00 19.07
N TRP A 652 13.53 -11.81 18.27
CA TRP A 652 12.17 -12.24 18.59
C TRP A 652 12.13 -13.07 19.87
N GLU A 653 13.06 -14.01 20.03
CA GLU A 653 13.11 -14.87 21.22
C GLU A 653 13.49 -14.11 22.51
N ARG A 654 14.23 -13.01 22.40
CA ARG A 654 14.54 -12.12 23.53
C ARG A 654 13.31 -11.42 24.09
N ILE A 655 12.27 -11.20 23.29
CA ILE A 655 11.02 -10.59 23.74
C ILE A 655 10.25 -11.63 24.57
N PRO A 656 9.82 -11.32 25.81
CA PRO A 656 8.99 -12.22 26.60
C PRO A 656 7.74 -12.66 25.85
N ALA A 657 7.36 -13.94 25.93
CA ALA A 657 6.26 -14.49 25.14
C ALA A 657 4.92 -13.76 25.36
N ASP A 658 4.67 -13.27 26.58
CA ASP A 658 3.49 -12.46 26.95
C ASP A 658 3.53 -11.03 26.38
N GLN A 659 4.70 -10.57 25.93
CA GLN A 659 4.92 -9.29 25.25
C GLN A 659 4.92 -9.43 23.72
N ARG A 660 4.88 -10.65 23.17
CA ARG A 660 4.76 -10.91 21.73
C ARG A 660 3.31 -10.76 21.25
N THR A 661 2.66 -9.65 21.62
CA THR A 661 1.29 -9.31 21.25
C THR A 661 1.25 -8.03 20.40
N PRO A 662 0.25 -7.84 19.53
CA PRO A 662 0.22 -6.72 18.59
C PRO A 662 0.09 -5.34 19.25
N VAL A 663 -0.33 -5.27 20.52
CA VAL A 663 -0.42 -4.01 21.27
C VAL A 663 0.83 -3.64 22.03
N THR A 664 1.68 -4.63 22.29
CA THR A 664 2.97 -4.35 22.91
C THR A 664 3.88 -3.79 21.84
N GLU A 665 4.36 -2.57 22.08
CA GLU A 665 5.33 -1.95 21.20
C GLU A 665 6.61 -2.77 21.21
N LEU A 666 7.11 -3.11 20.01
CA LEU A 666 8.35 -3.83 19.89
C LEU A 666 9.52 -2.95 20.36
N PRO A 667 10.48 -3.51 21.12
CA PRO A 667 11.69 -2.79 21.48
C PRO A 667 12.37 -2.33 20.20
N ALA A 668 12.68 -1.03 20.13
CA ALA A 668 13.19 -0.46 18.89
C ALA A 668 14.54 -1.10 18.50
N ASP A 669 15.36 -1.45 19.50
CA ASP A 669 16.66 -2.14 19.40
C ASP A 669 16.54 -3.61 18.98
N ALA A 670 15.33 -4.16 18.89
CA ALA A 670 15.07 -5.49 18.33
C ALA A 670 14.62 -5.45 16.87
N ILE A 671 14.59 -4.27 16.24
CA ILE A 671 14.08 -4.08 14.88
C ILE A 671 15.24 -3.76 13.95
N PHE A 672 15.71 -4.75 13.20
CA PHE A 672 16.78 -4.55 12.21
C PHE A 672 16.29 -3.81 10.95
N HIS A 673 14.99 -3.89 10.63
CA HIS A 673 14.42 -3.18 9.47
C HIS A 673 12.97 -2.73 9.68
N THR A 674 12.58 -1.65 9.01
CA THR A 674 11.22 -1.11 9.00
C THR A 674 10.85 -0.69 7.60
N LYS A 675 9.68 -1.11 7.14
CA LYS A 675 9.19 -0.83 5.79
C LYS A 675 7.76 -0.31 5.83
N VAL A 676 7.51 0.79 5.12
CA VAL A 676 6.16 1.24 4.78
C VAL A 676 5.89 0.84 3.35
N VAL A 677 4.77 0.17 3.10
CA VAL A 677 4.40 -0.29 1.78
C VAL A 677 2.91 -0.08 1.54
N ASN A 678 2.58 0.41 0.35
CA ASN A 678 1.23 0.36 -0.19
C ASN A 678 1.16 -0.77 -1.20
N GLU A 679 0.15 -1.60 -1.02
CA GLU A 679 -0.14 -2.79 -1.80
C GLU A 679 -1.58 -2.62 -2.31
N VAL A 680 -1.73 -2.31 -3.60
CA VAL A 680 -3.03 -2.22 -4.28
C VAL A 680 -3.19 -3.47 -5.14
N GLN A 681 -4.17 -4.30 -4.82
CA GLN A 681 -4.32 -5.65 -5.37
C GLN A 681 -5.68 -5.82 -6.04
N ILE A 682 -5.74 -6.55 -7.16
CA ILE A 682 -7.03 -7.10 -7.65
C ILE A 682 -7.42 -8.27 -6.76
N GLU A 683 -8.68 -8.35 -6.34
CA GLU A 683 -9.19 -9.49 -5.59
C GLU A 683 -8.98 -10.80 -6.36
N LEU A 684 -8.55 -11.86 -5.68
CA LEU A 684 -8.09 -13.09 -6.33
C LEU A 684 -9.18 -13.74 -7.20
N THR A 685 -10.44 -13.67 -6.75
CA THR A 685 -11.57 -14.23 -7.51
C THR A 685 -11.91 -13.43 -8.76
N GLU A 686 -11.57 -12.13 -8.78
CA GLU A 686 -11.87 -11.25 -9.91
C GLU A 686 -10.83 -11.45 -11.03
N VAL A 687 -9.55 -11.62 -10.69
CA VAL A 687 -8.48 -11.84 -11.68
C VAL A 687 -8.56 -13.23 -12.33
N GLU A 688 -9.01 -14.25 -11.60
CA GLU A 688 -9.10 -15.63 -12.08
C GLU A 688 -9.88 -15.73 -13.40
N ALA A 689 -10.98 -14.99 -13.54
CA ALA A 689 -11.79 -14.99 -14.75
C ALA A 689 -11.05 -14.47 -15.99
N TYR A 690 -10.16 -13.47 -15.82
CA TYR A 690 -9.35 -12.91 -16.92
C TYR A 690 -8.32 -13.92 -17.38
N ILE A 691 -7.60 -14.50 -16.43
CA ILE A 691 -6.48 -15.41 -16.72
C ILE A 691 -7.00 -16.72 -17.29
N ALA A 692 -8.06 -17.28 -16.70
CA ALA A 692 -8.70 -18.47 -17.23
C ALA A 692 -9.14 -18.27 -18.69
N ARG A 693 -9.68 -17.09 -19.01
CA ARG A 693 -10.08 -16.77 -20.39
C ARG A 693 -8.88 -16.63 -21.33
N ILE A 694 -7.81 -15.95 -20.90
CA ILE A 694 -6.58 -15.79 -21.69
C ILE A 694 -5.94 -17.15 -21.98
N GLU A 695 -5.82 -18.02 -20.98
CA GLU A 695 -5.24 -19.36 -21.14
C GLU A 695 -6.13 -20.28 -21.99
N GLU A 696 -7.47 -20.18 -21.86
CA GLU A 696 -8.42 -20.85 -22.75
C GLU A 696 -8.18 -20.44 -24.21
N LEU A 697 -8.06 -19.15 -24.49
CA LEU A 697 -7.84 -18.62 -25.84
C LEU A 697 -6.46 -19.02 -26.39
N LYS A 698 -5.39 -18.95 -25.60
CA LYS A 698 -4.06 -19.45 -25.98
C LYS A 698 -4.10 -20.93 -26.34
N THR A 699 -4.80 -21.74 -25.55
CA THR A 699 -4.96 -23.18 -25.81
C THR A 699 -5.70 -23.43 -27.13
N GLN A 700 -6.78 -22.68 -27.40
CA GLN A 700 -7.52 -22.78 -28.67
C GLN A 700 -6.67 -22.36 -29.87
N ILE A 701 -5.90 -21.28 -29.74
CA ILE A 701 -4.96 -20.81 -30.79
C ILE A 701 -3.89 -21.87 -31.06
N ALA A 702 -3.34 -22.49 -30.02
CA ALA A 702 -2.35 -23.56 -30.15
C ALA A 702 -2.94 -24.82 -30.85
N ALA A 703 -4.23 -25.09 -30.66
CA ALA A 703 -4.94 -26.17 -31.36
C ALA A 703 -5.32 -25.81 -32.82
N GLY A 704 -5.47 -24.52 -33.13
CA GLY A 704 -5.77 -24.02 -34.46
C GLY A 704 -6.11 -22.53 -34.45
N SER A 705 -5.14 -21.69 -34.82
CA SER A 705 -5.34 -20.23 -34.82
C SER A 705 -6.38 -19.79 -35.85
N THR A 706 -7.19 -18.81 -35.46
CA THR A 706 -8.05 -18.04 -36.37
C THR A 706 -7.95 -16.56 -36.01
N PRO A 707 -8.16 -15.63 -36.97
CA PRO A 707 -8.11 -14.20 -36.68
C PRO A 707 -9.03 -13.78 -35.52
N LYS A 708 -10.20 -14.43 -35.39
CA LYS A 708 -11.15 -14.16 -34.30
C LYS A 708 -10.62 -14.57 -32.92
N LEU A 709 -9.88 -15.68 -32.83
CA LEU A 709 -9.30 -16.12 -31.56
C LEU A 709 -8.16 -15.19 -31.14
N GLU A 710 -7.31 -14.78 -32.09
CA GLU A 710 -6.23 -13.82 -31.84
C GLU A 710 -6.79 -12.46 -31.40
N GLU A 711 -7.86 -12.00 -32.03
CA GLU A 711 -8.61 -10.80 -31.64
C GLU A 711 -9.14 -10.90 -30.20
N TYR A 712 -9.78 -12.03 -29.85
CA TYR A 712 -10.29 -12.24 -28.50
C TYR A 712 -9.18 -12.31 -27.46
N LEU A 713 -8.04 -12.91 -27.80
CA LEU A 713 -6.87 -12.95 -26.92
C LEU A 713 -6.35 -11.53 -26.67
N ALA A 714 -6.17 -10.74 -27.73
CA ALA A 714 -5.71 -9.36 -27.64
C ALA A 714 -6.68 -8.50 -26.81
N GLY A 715 -7.98 -8.62 -27.03
CA GLY A 715 -9.00 -7.89 -26.26
C GLY A 715 -9.04 -8.29 -24.78
N ALA A 716 -8.90 -9.59 -24.47
CA ALA A 716 -8.83 -10.06 -23.09
C ALA A 716 -7.55 -9.59 -22.39
N GLN A 717 -6.41 -9.60 -23.09
CA GLN A 717 -5.13 -9.08 -22.59
C GLN A 717 -5.20 -7.57 -22.36
N PHE A 718 -5.82 -6.82 -23.26
CA PHE A 718 -6.05 -5.38 -23.09
C PHE A 718 -6.87 -5.09 -21.81
N ALA A 719 -7.99 -5.79 -21.61
CA ALA A 719 -8.83 -5.60 -20.43
C ALA A 719 -8.09 -5.92 -19.11
N LEU A 720 -7.28 -6.98 -19.09
CA LEU A 720 -6.42 -7.29 -17.93
C LEU A 720 -5.35 -6.21 -17.74
N THR A 721 -4.71 -5.74 -18.82
CA THR A 721 -3.65 -4.73 -18.77
C THR A 721 -4.17 -3.41 -18.18
N GLU A 722 -5.34 -2.94 -18.60
CA GLU A 722 -5.95 -1.73 -18.03
C GLU A 722 -6.38 -1.91 -16.57
N SER A 723 -6.79 -3.12 -16.18
CA SER A 723 -7.06 -3.46 -14.78
C SER A 723 -5.78 -3.44 -13.93
N ILE A 724 -4.66 -3.92 -14.45
CA ILE A 724 -3.34 -3.88 -13.78
C ILE A 724 -2.82 -2.44 -13.71
N ARG A 725 -2.95 -1.66 -14.79
CA ARG A 725 -2.57 -0.24 -14.83
C ARG A 725 -3.31 0.56 -13.75
N THR A 726 -4.57 0.22 -13.49
CA THR A 726 -5.35 0.83 -12.41
C THR A 726 -4.66 0.66 -11.05
N LEU A 727 -4.05 -0.49 -10.77
CA LEU A 727 -3.30 -0.71 -9.52
C LEU A 727 -2.14 0.29 -9.37
N GLN A 728 -1.37 0.46 -10.44
CA GLN A 728 -0.21 1.35 -10.46
C GLN A 728 -0.65 2.80 -10.20
N VAL A 729 -1.62 3.29 -10.97
CA VAL A 729 -2.13 4.66 -10.83
C VAL A 729 -2.65 4.90 -9.41
N MET A 730 -3.41 3.97 -8.84
CA MET A 730 -3.94 4.07 -7.48
C MET A 730 -2.83 4.16 -6.41
N GLY A 731 -1.75 3.39 -6.58
CA GLY A 731 -0.58 3.45 -5.70
C GLY A 731 0.19 4.77 -5.84
N GLU A 732 0.37 5.26 -7.07
CA GLU A 732 1.11 6.50 -7.36
C GLU A 732 0.40 7.75 -6.86
N LEU A 733 -0.94 7.80 -6.95
CA LEU A 733 -1.75 8.95 -6.51
C LEU A 733 -1.49 9.37 -5.05
N LYS A 734 -1.09 8.44 -4.18
CA LYS A 734 -0.82 8.70 -2.77
C LYS A 734 0.55 9.35 -2.51
N GLY A 735 1.48 9.18 -3.45
CA GLY A 735 2.88 9.57 -3.28
C GLY A 735 3.09 11.01 -2.83
N PRO A 736 2.48 12.02 -3.50
CA PRO A 736 2.64 13.42 -3.12
C PRO A 736 2.27 13.73 -1.67
N ASP A 737 1.16 13.18 -1.16
CA ASP A 737 0.71 13.41 0.22
C ASP A 737 1.61 12.68 1.23
N ILE A 738 2.01 11.44 0.94
CA ILE A 738 2.95 10.67 1.77
C ILE A 738 4.30 11.40 1.91
N ILE A 739 4.89 11.81 0.79
CA ILE A 739 6.17 12.55 0.77
C ILE A 739 6.02 13.86 1.54
N SER A 740 4.95 14.62 1.29
CA SER A 740 4.70 15.91 1.97
C SER A 740 4.57 15.73 3.48
N ARG A 741 3.84 14.71 3.95
CA ARG A 741 3.67 14.43 5.38
C ARG A 741 4.96 13.97 6.04
N LEU A 742 5.71 13.05 5.43
CA LEU A 742 7.00 12.59 5.97
C LEU A 742 8.06 13.71 5.99
N LYS A 743 8.05 14.61 4.99
CA LYS A 743 8.91 15.79 4.97
C LYS A 743 8.62 16.77 6.09
N LYS A 744 7.35 16.95 6.47
CA LYS A 744 6.97 17.74 7.66
C LYS A 744 7.49 17.15 8.97
N GLU A 745 7.71 15.85 9.01
CA GLU A 745 8.32 15.13 10.14
C GLU A 745 9.86 15.12 10.09
N GLY A 746 10.47 15.81 9.12
CA GLY A 746 11.91 15.96 8.96
C GLY A 746 12.60 14.89 8.10
N LEU A 747 11.84 14.03 7.41
CA LEU A 747 12.40 12.97 6.57
C LEU A 747 12.49 13.40 5.10
N ASN A 748 13.64 13.13 4.47
CA ASN A 748 13.79 13.24 3.03
C ASN A 748 13.57 11.86 2.40
N VAL A 749 12.39 11.64 1.82
CA VAL A 749 11.96 10.31 1.34
C VAL A 749 11.58 10.34 -0.13
N THR A 750 11.61 9.17 -0.76
CA THR A 750 11.02 8.92 -2.07
C THR A 750 9.79 8.01 -1.94
N TRP A 751 8.91 8.06 -2.94
CA TRP A 751 7.80 7.13 -3.12
C TRP A 751 7.94 6.48 -4.49
N GLY A 752 7.96 5.15 -4.54
CA GLY A 752 8.11 4.45 -5.82
C GLY A 752 7.98 2.93 -5.68
N PRO A 753 8.15 2.20 -6.78
CA PRO A 753 8.12 0.74 -6.83
C PRO A 753 9.00 0.11 -5.75
N ALA A 754 8.48 -0.89 -5.05
CA ALA A 754 9.29 -1.69 -4.14
C ALA A 754 10.14 -2.67 -4.95
N ALA A 755 11.45 -2.73 -4.68
CA ALA A 755 12.33 -3.70 -5.34
C ALA A 755 11.93 -5.17 -5.08
N TYR A 756 11.39 -5.42 -3.87
CA TYR A 756 11.00 -6.76 -3.41
C TYR A 756 9.72 -6.73 -2.60
N SER A 757 9.05 -7.88 -2.54
CA SER A 757 7.92 -8.09 -1.62
C SER A 757 8.38 -7.96 -0.15
N LYS A 758 7.42 -7.80 0.78
CA LYS A 758 7.74 -7.65 2.21
C LYS A 758 8.62 -8.78 2.74
N GLY A 759 8.25 -10.04 2.50
CA GLY A 759 9.00 -11.20 2.94
C GLY A 759 10.39 -11.27 2.34
N ASP A 760 10.45 -11.12 1.02
CA ASP A 760 11.68 -11.18 0.25
C ASP A 760 12.67 -10.08 0.68
N THR A 761 12.17 -8.94 1.15
CA THR A 761 13.03 -7.87 1.70
C THR A 761 13.80 -8.36 2.92
N GLY A 762 13.11 -8.98 3.89
CA GLY A 762 13.76 -9.48 5.09
C GLY A 762 14.71 -10.63 4.80
N LEU A 763 14.28 -11.59 3.96
CA LEU A 763 15.11 -12.73 3.56
C LEU A 763 16.36 -12.25 2.80
N ARG A 764 16.22 -11.29 1.88
CA ARG A 764 17.34 -10.71 1.14
C ARG A 764 18.35 -10.03 2.07
N ILE A 765 17.90 -9.14 2.96
CA ILE A 765 18.81 -8.47 3.90
C ILE A 765 19.66 -9.49 4.66
N LEU A 766 19.02 -10.55 5.20
CA LEU A 766 19.76 -11.59 5.93
C LEU A 766 20.62 -12.48 5.02
N THR A 767 20.21 -12.73 3.78
CA THR A 767 20.99 -13.51 2.82
C THR A 767 22.23 -12.75 2.36
N ASP A 768 22.10 -11.45 2.10
CA ASP A 768 23.20 -10.60 1.65
C ASP A 768 24.24 -10.51 2.77
N THR A 769 23.81 -10.28 4.02
CA THR A 769 24.68 -10.37 5.21
C THR A 769 25.34 -11.76 5.31
N ASP A 770 24.60 -12.86 5.16
CA ASP A 770 25.16 -14.21 5.19
C ASP A 770 26.11 -14.54 4.02
N SER A 771 26.06 -13.78 2.93
CA SER A 771 26.89 -13.96 1.73
C SER A 771 28.18 -13.15 1.78
N GLU A 772 28.18 -11.97 2.41
CA GLU A 772 29.40 -11.21 2.71
C GLU A 772 30.29 -11.97 3.72
N ILE A 773 29.65 -12.76 4.58
CA ILE A 773 30.29 -13.70 5.52
C ILE A 773 31.01 -14.88 4.81
N GLN A 774 30.61 -15.26 3.59
CA GLN A 774 31.13 -16.42 2.84
C GLN A 774 32.25 -16.04 1.88
#